data_AF-A0A955NPY4-F1
#
_entry.id   AF-A0A955NPY4-F1
#
_cell.length_a   1.000
_cell.length_b   1.000
_cell.length_c   1.000
_cell.angle_alpha   90.00
_cell.angle_beta   90.00
_cell.angle_gamma   90.00
#
_symmetry.space_group_name_H-M   'P 1'
#
loop_
_entity.id
_entity.type
_entity.pdbx_description
1 polymer ?
#
loop_
_entity_poly.entity_id
_entity_poly.type
_entity_poly.pdbx_seq_one_letter_code
_entity_poly.pdbx_strand_id
1 'polypeptide(L)'
;AYHLRPGLGPKAGWTTQEGFSYYDRSSAFAVRALKTYVPFRMDEWKFNARFIDVSMAKELHEDYHPAHTFDRRQDLEYRREAFEYYRENFDVVIGTEHGNDWGVDLVDYTEGAAGGPFHWEKQGAWHSGYYTRPTSREDYSKKYLKYGVGYETSIPLWQLVYHDCVSGSYYWGDCAGFHYHVAPEIADRKDLFNLLYGTVPLFWRSNRAFDWPTNKDRFMESYHNTCHFHEAIAFDSLVDHRFLNEEGTLQETRFSSGGFAAINFGEEPISYESPDGEKLILAPRGFFAKADGFYQSRLWKEGMPQTRIEKEGFVRYQSPERTEIGGVDFQGTYTAFKVTDSRWQFALEDDTEYRIDLARLTGWEKDSKLTLLLLDDLGKTTQFSSPNIHDGDLIIRTREGEDCFALVRGEIPTELVIYPKKEIVQPHEKIVLSFSDPKARLHYTLDGSEPTVESPLFEDPFSLADSARVQVRPFKEGAPLIETASKDYRVAHTLLKTPVIHGSESAHFIETSVEGYDQLRLLVTDGGDDCWSDKASFGDPILIKRDGTEISLSDLSPNYYFLLYGHLTADKRENDENISIAGKKFEKGIGVSSTAEVIFDLGKEYKTFKSYVGIDDYNSTTPENPLGSVEFIIQGIKGLD
;
A
#
# COMPACT_ATOMS: atom_id res chain seq x y z
N ALA A 1 0.29 -22.32 33.43
CA ALA A 1 -0.09 -20.89 33.24
C ALA A 1 0.28 -20.14 34.52
N TYR A 2 0.37 -18.81 34.49
CA TYR A 2 0.63 -18.03 35.72
C TYR A 2 -0.49 -18.21 36.74
N HIS A 3 -0.15 -18.23 38.03
CA HIS A 3 -1.09 -18.05 39.13
C HIS A 3 -0.75 -16.73 39.84
N LEU A 4 -1.49 -15.66 39.57
CA LEU A 4 -1.13 -14.31 40.04
C LEU A 4 -1.23 -14.11 41.57
N ARG A 5 -1.91 -15.00 42.28
CA ARG A 5 -2.08 -14.95 43.74
C ARG A 5 -2.18 -16.36 44.32
N PRO A 6 -1.80 -16.57 45.59
CA PRO A 6 -2.03 -17.83 46.28
C PRO A 6 -3.51 -18.26 46.22
N GLY A 7 -3.76 -19.51 45.82
CA GLY A 7 -5.10 -20.08 45.76
C GLY A 7 -5.97 -19.59 44.59
N LEU A 8 -5.49 -18.64 43.78
CA LEU A 8 -6.15 -18.28 42.52
C LEU A 8 -5.83 -19.34 41.45
N GLY A 9 -6.78 -19.57 40.55
CA GLY A 9 -6.56 -20.36 39.35
C GLY A 9 -5.65 -19.66 38.31
N PRO A 10 -5.45 -20.28 37.14
CA PRO A 10 -4.58 -19.75 36.10
C PRO A 10 -5.07 -18.39 35.58
N LYS A 11 -4.13 -17.49 35.29
CA LYS A 11 -4.41 -16.19 34.65
C LYS A 11 -4.97 -16.42 33.24
N ALA A 12 -6.19 -15.96 32.99
CA ALA A 12 -6.78 -15.94 31.65
C ALA A 12 -6.00 -14.98 30.74
N GLY A 13 -5.81 -15.39 29.49
CA GLY A 13 -5.30 -14.57 28.40
C GLY A 13 -6.46 -14.12 27.51
N TRP A 14 -6.35 -14.33 26.20
CA TRP A 14 -7.38 -13.98 25.21
C TRP A 14 -8.40 -15.10 24.99
N THR A 15 -9.63 -14.70 24.66
CA THR A 15 -10.69 -15.60 24.18
C THR A 15 -10.94 -15.31 22.70
N THR A 16 -10.96 -16.34 21.86
CA THR A 16 -11.23 -16.20 20.43
C THR A 16 -12.72 -15.97 20.18
N GLN A 17 -13.08 -15.51 18.97
CA GLN A 17 -14.49 -15.30 18.60
C GLN A 17 -15.30 -16.61 18.63
N GLU A 18 -14.64 -17.75 18.40
CA GLU A 18 -15.20 -19.10 18.48
C GLU A 18 -15.32 -19.62 19.92
N GLY A 19 -14.95 -18.81 20.92
CA GLY A 19 -15.10 -19.12 22.34
C GLY A 19 -13.94 -19.87 22.98
N PHE A 20 -12.82 -20.10 22.28
CA PHE A 20 -11.65 -20.73 22.88
C PHE A 20 -10.91 -19.77 23.80
N SER A 21 -10.80 -20.12 25.09
CA SER A 21 -10.08 -19.32 26.07
C SER A 21 -8.66 -19.84 26.26
N TYR A 22 -7.69 -18.95 26.09
CA TYR A 22 -6.28 -19.21 26.32
C TYR A 22 -5.86 -18.69 27.70
N TYR A 23 -4.80 -19.27 28.26
CA TYR A 23 -4.22 -18.82 29.53
C TYR A 23 -2.82 -18.27 29.31
N ASP A 24 -2.44 -17.25 30.07
CA ASP A 24 -1.09 -16.68 30.02
C ASP A 24 -0.07 -17.74 30.47
N ARG A 25 0.85 -18.11 29.57
CA ARG A 25 1.93 -19.06 29.87
C ARG A 25 2.90 -18.44 30.88
N SER A 26 3.19 -19.19 31.94
CA SER A 26 4.23 -18.83 32.92
C SER A 26 5.60 -18.70 32.24
N SER A 27 6.33 -17.61 32.51
CA SER A 27 7.63 -17.30 31.87
C SER A 27 8.69 -18.35 32.15
N ALA A 28 8.62 -19.08 33.27
CA ALA A 28 9.49 -20.22 33.57
C ALA A 28 9.49 -21.32 32.49
N PHE A 29 8.49 -21.33 31.58
CA PHE A 29 8.44 -22.27 30.44
C PHE A 29 8.57 -21.59 29.07
N ALA A 30 8.91 -20.29 29.02
CA ALA A 30 9.00 -19.54 27.76
C ALA A 30 10.04 -20.16 26.82
N VAL A 31 11.29 -20.29 27.26
CA VAL A 31 12.40 -20.84 26.45
C VAL A 31 12.12 -22.27 26.00
N ARG A 32 11.56 -23.12 26.87
CA ARG A 32 11.14 -24.48 26.48
C ARG A 32 10.16 -24.45 25.32
N ALA A 33 9.17 -23.56 25.37
CA ALA A 33 8.20 -23.45 24.30
C ALA A 33 8.83 -22.88 23.02
N LEU A 34 9.71 -21.88 23.13
CA LEU A 34 10.44 -21.33 21.99
C LEU A 34 11.25 -22.41 21.27
N LYS A 35 12.04 -23.20 22.02
CA LYS A 35 12.80 -24.36 21.49
C LYS A 35 11.93 -25.39 20.80
N THR A 36 10.66 -25.50 21.20
CA THR A 36 9.72 -26.47 20.63
C THR A 36 9.08 -25.99 19.33
N TYR A 37 8.68 -24.72 19.26
CA TYR A 37 7.80 -24.23 18.19
C TYR A 37 8.47 -23.28 17.19
N VAL A 38 9.54 -22.59 17.58
CA VAL A 38 10.15 -21.55 16.76
C VAL A 38 11.05 -22.11 15.65
N PRO A 39 11.97 -23.07 15.90
CA PRO A 39 12.95 -23.49 14.90
C PRO A 39 12.33 -23.92 13.56
N PHE A 40 11.27 -24.74 13.61
CA PHE A 40 10.57 -25.20 12.40
C PHE A 40 9.99 -24.04 11.57
N ARG A 41 9.38 -23.04 12.24
CA ARG A 41 8.81 -21.87 11.56
C ARG A 41 9.89 -20.95 10.98
N MET A 42 11.03 -20.82 11.66
CA MET A 42 12.16 -20.04 11.16
C MET A 42 12.77 -20.70 9.91
N ASP A 43 12.86 -22.02 9.90
CA ASP A 43 13.39 -22.78 8.77
C ASP A 43 12.44 -22.75 7.56
N GLU A 44 11.13 -22.88 7.79
CA GLU A 44 10.09 -22.93 6.76
C GLU A 44 9.98 -21.61 5.97
N TRP A 45 10.03 -20.47 6.66
CA TRP A 45 9.65 -19.17 6.06
C TRP A 45 10.80 -18.16 5.92
N LYS A 46 11.98 -18.44 6.50
CA LYS A 46 13.19 -17.60 6.39
C LYS A 46 12.92 -16.10 6.67
N PHE A 47 12.26 -15.81 7.79
CA PHE A 47 11.95 -14.45 8.22
C PHE A 47 13.21 -13.60 8.38
N ASN A 48 13.14 -12.31 8.03
CA ASN A 48 14.18 -11.31 8.30
C ASN A 48 13.96 -10.53 9.60
N ALA A 49 12.74 -10.54 10.13
CA ALA A 49 12.37 -9.90 11.40
C ALA A 49 11.37 -10.74 12.21
N ARG A 50 11.37 -10.55 13.53
CA ARG A 50 10.44 -11.20 14.47
C ARG A 50 9.95 -10.23 15.53
N PHE A 51 8.62 -10.07 15.58
CA PHE A 51 7.94 -9.35 16.63
C PHE A 51 7.50 -10.30 17.75
N ILE A 52 7.94 -10.05 18.98
CA ILE A 52 7.62 -10.84 20.17
C ILE A 52 6.58 -10.06 20.97
N ASP A 53 5.33 -10.39 20.69
CA ASP A 53 4.17 -9.65 21.19
C ASP A 53 4.05 -9.67 22.72
N VAL A 54 3.64 -8.53 23.27
CA VAL A 54 3.35 -8.20 24.68
C VAL A 54 4.42 -8.48 25.74
N SER A 55 5.48 -9.25 25.46
CA SER A 55 6.41 -9.73 26.48
C SER A 55 7.10 -8.58 27.24
N MET A 56 7.54 -7.54 26.52
CA MET A 56 8.11 -6.33 27.12
C MET A 56 7.09 -5.21 27.39
N ALA A 57 5.84 -5.32 26.94
CA ALA A 57 4.78 -4.37 27.31
C ALA A 57 4.17 -4.70 28.69
N LYS A 58 4.12 -5.98 29.05
CA LYS A 58 3.52 -6.44 30.33
C LYS A 58 4.35 -6.00 31.53
N GLU A 59 3.63 -5.78 32.63
CA GLU A 59 4.24 -5.76 33.96
C GLU A 59 4.92 -7.10 34.29
N LEU A 60 5.96 -7.04 35.12
CA LEU A 60 6.61 -8.22 35.68
C LEU A 60 5.70 -8.83 36.74
N HIS A 61 5.42 -10.13 36.63
CA HIS A 61 4.50 -10.87 37.50
C HIS A 61 5.25 -11.71 38.54
N GLU A 62 4.50 -12.09 39.56
CA GLU A 62 4.85 -13.22 40.44
C GLU A 62 4.01 -14.42 40.02
N ASP A 63 4.56 -15.63 40.16
CA ASP A 63 3.83 -16.88 39.92
C ASP A 63 3.74 -17.66 41.23
N TYR A 64 2.51 -17.91 41.69
CA TYR A 64 2.20 -18.62 42.92
C TYR A 64 1.83 -20.09 42.68
N HIS A 65 2.00 -20.61 41.46
CA HIS A 65 1.74 -22.00 41.18
C HIS A 65 2.80 -22.88 41.90
N PRO A 66 2.40 -23.90 42.69
CA PRO A 66 3.33 -24.66 43.53
C PRO A 66 4.47 -25.37 42.78
N ALA A 67 4.29 -25.69 41.49
CA ALA A 67 5.29 -26.40 40.69
C ALA A 67 6.33 -25.48 40.00
N HIS A 68 6.09 -24.17 39.97
CA HIS A 68 6.94 -23.20 39.27
C HIS A 68 6.75 -21.80 39.88
N THR A 69 6.93 -21.72 41.19
CA THR A 69 6.81 -20.47 41.94
C THR A 69 8.01 -19.57 41.70
N PHE A 70 7.79 -18.29 41.45
CA PHE A 70 8.86 -17.30 41.29
C PHE A 70 8.39 -15.86 41.56
N ASP A 71 9.35 -14.98 41.86
CA ASP A 71 9.14 -13.55 42.06
C ASP A 71 9.34 -12.73 40.77
N ARG A 72 9.14 -11.40 40.85
CA ARG A 72 9.29 -10.51 39.69
C ARG A 72 10.71 -10.44 39.12
N ARG A 73 11.75 -10.69 39.93
CA ARG A 73 13.14 -10.71 39.45
C ARG A 73 13.38 -11.94 38.59
N GLN A 74 12.88 -13.09 39.02
CA GLN A 74 12.93 -14.30 38.21
C GLN A 74 12.04 -14.19 36.97
N ASP A 75 10.87 -13.54 37.03
CA ASP A 75 10.07 -13.27 35.82
C ASP A 75 10.85 -12.45 34.80
N LEU A 76 11.58 -11.42 35.25
CA LEU A 76 12.48 -10.63 34.41
C LEU A 76 13.57 -11.51 33.78
N GLU A 77 14.26 -12.34 34.58
CA GLU A 77 15.29 -13.27 34.09
C GLU A 77 14.74 -14.20 33.02
N TYR A 78 13.60 -14.86 33.26
CA TYR A 78 13.00 -15.78 32.29
C TYR A 78 12.56 -15.11 30.99
N ARG A 79 12.09 -13.86 31.06
CA ARG A 79 11.70 -13.10 29.86
C ARG A 79 12.92 -12.67 29.07
N ARG A 80 13.97 -12.18 29.74
CA ARG A 80 15.24 -11.85 29.08
C ARG A 80 15.85 -13.09 28.42
N GLU A 81 15.87 -14.23 29.09
CA GLU A 81 16.35 -15.51 28.52
C GLU A 81 15.57 -15.90 27.25
N ALA A 82 14.28 -15.57 27.18
CA ALA A 82 13.46 -15.81 25.98
C ALA A 82 13.89 -14.94 24.78
N PHE A 83 14.26 -13.67 25.00
CA PHE A 83 14.80 -12.79 23.96
C PHE A 83 16.24 -13.16 23.58
N GLU A 84 17.08 -13.47 24.58
CA GLU A 84 18.45 -13.96 24.37
C GLU A 84 18.45 -15.23 23.51
N TYR A 85 17.53 -16.17 23.77
CA TYR A 85 17.35 -17.34 22.93
C TYR A 85 17.12 -16.98 21.46
N TYR A 86 16.32 -15.94 21.15
CA TYR A 86 16.14 -15.51 19.77
C TYR A 86 17.45 -14.97 19.17
N ARG A 87 18.14 -14.07 19.88
CA ARG A 87 19.40 -13.46 19.40
C ARG A 87 20.51 -14.47 19.17
N GLU A 88 20.62 -15.49 20.03
CA GLU A 88 21.67 -16.49 19.95
C GLU A 88 21.44 -17.54 18.85
N ASN A 89 20.18 -17.77 18.46
CA ASN A 89 19.81 -18.90 17.61
C ASN A 89 19.31 -18.49 16.22
N PHE A 90 18.96 -17.22 15.99
CA PHE A 90 18.41 -16.76 14.72
C PHE A 90 18.99 -15.41 14.30
N ASP A 91 19.29 -15.28 13.01
CA ASP A 91 19.74 -14.04 12.38
C ASP A 91 18.53 -13.22 11.90
N VAL A 92 17.89 -12.52 12.83
CA VAL A 92 16.70 -11.69 12.57
C VAL A 92 16.72 -10.40 13.37
N VAL A 93 16.09 -9.37 12.81
CA VAL A 93 15.73 -8.14 13.52
C VAL A 93 14.62 -8.45 14.52
N ILE A 94 14.82 -8.16 15.80
CA ILE A 94 13.87 -8.46 16.87
C ILE A 94 13.13 -7.20 17.28
N GLY A 95 11.81 -7.30 17.40
CA GLY A 95 11.00 -6.24 18.00
C GLY A 95 10.01 -6.73 19.03
N THR A 96 9.42 -5.78 19.74
CA THR A 96 8.46 -6.03 20.82
C THR A 96 7.41 -4.92 20.90
N GLU A 97 6.28 -5.23 21.51
CA GLU A 97 5.28 -4.23 21.92
C GLU A 97 5.83 -3.36 23.07
N HIS A 98 5.62 -2.05 22.96
CA HIS A 98 6.09 -0.91 23.76
C HIS A 98 7.58 -0.84 24.05
N GLY A 99 8.15 -1.89 24.65
CA GLY A 99 9.56 -1.97 25.02
C GLY A 99 9.87 -1.30 26.34
N ASN A 100 9.51 -1.93 27.47
CA ASN A 100 10.01 -1.49 28.78
C ASN A 100 11.56 -1.55 28.82
N ASP A 101 12.18 -0.63 29.55
CA ASP A 101 13.63 -0.41 29.57
C ASP A 101 14.46 -1.66 29.94
N TRP A 102 13.90 -2.57 30.73
CA TRP A 102 14.57 -3.78 31.21
C TRP A 102 15.02 -4.77 30.12
N GLY A 103 14.65 -4.58 28.86
CA GLY A 103 15.09 -5.43 27.74
C GLY A 103 15.48 -4.68 26.48
N VAL A 104 15.70 -3.36 26.56
CA VAL A 104 16.07 -2.53 25.39
C VAL A 104 17.36 -3.04 24.72
N ASP A 105 18.29 -3.58 25.49
CA ASP A 105 19.54 -4.19 25.00
C ASP A 105 19.34 -5.49 24.20
N LEU A 106 18.12 -6.02 24.16
CA LEU A 106 17.77 -7.30 23.56
C LEU A 106 16.92 -7.18 22.28
N VAL A 107 16.52 -5.97 21.89
CA VAL A 107 15.62 -5.72 20.76
C VAL A 107 16.15 -4.60 19.87
N ASP A 108 15.78 -4.62 18.60
CA ASP A 108 16.18 -3.65 17.59
C ASP A 108 15.08 -2.60 17.33
N TYR A 109 13.81 -2.96 17.54
CA TYR A 109 12.69 -2.02 17.42
C TYR A 109 11.55 -2.26 18.42
N THR A 110 10.77 -1.20 18.66
CA THR A 110 9.59 -1.21 19.53
C THR A 110 8.39 -0.61 18.82
N GLU A 111 7.25 -1.26 18.99
CA GLU A 111 5.96 -0.73 18.55
C GLU A 111 5.23 -0.13 19.74
N GLY A 112 5.03 1.19 19.74
CA GLY A 112 4.33 1.89 20.83
C GLY A 112 5.18 2.84 21.67
N ALA A 113 6.52 2.81 21.60
CA ALA A 113 7.39 3.68 22.42
C ALA A 113 7.28 5.17 22.06
N ALA A 114 6.83 5.51 20.84
CA ALA A 114 6.54 6.90 20.46
C ALA A 114 5.19 7.41 21.02
N GLY A 115 4.37 6.50 21.56
CA GLY A 115 3.12 6.81 22.27
C GLY A 115 3.24 6.55 23.77
N GLY A 116 2.36 7.16 24.57
CA GLY A 116 2.22 6.83 25.98
C GLY A 116 1.39 5.56 26.20
N PRO A 117 1.39 4.96 27.42
CA PRO A 117 0.63 3.76 27.73
C PRO A 117 -0.89 4.02 27.84
N PHE A 118 -1.47 4.77 26.91
CA PHE A 118 -2.90 5.04 26.68
C PHE A 118 -3.58 6.01 27.67
N HIS A 119 -4.27 7.03 27.16
CA HIS A 119 -4.80 8.18 27.93
C HIS A 119 -6.11 7.87 28.70
N TRP A 120 -6.08 6.76 29.44
CA TRP A 120 -7.09 6.12 30.28
C TRP A 120 -8.14 7.04 30.93
N GLU A 121 -9.40 6.87 30.52
CA GLU A 121 -10.57 6.54 31.36
C GLU A 121 -11.76 6.03 30.49
N LYS A 122 -12.58 5.10 31.01
CA LYS A 122 -13.96 4.76 30.57
C LYS A 122 -14.90 5.65 31.40
N GLN A 123 -15.82 6.46 30.86
CA GLN A 123 -16.96 6.12 30.01
C GLN A 123 -17.25 7.23 28.96
N GLY A 124 -17.46 6.86 27.69
CA GLY A 124 -18.05 7.74 26.66
C GLY A 124 -17.12 8.34 25.60
N ALA A 125 -15.84 7.93 25.51
CA ALA A 125 -14.88 8.40 24.50
C ALA A 125 -14.02 7.25 23.93
N TRP A 126 -13.35 7.48 22.79
CA TRP A 126 -12.49 6.49 22.12
C TRP A 126 -11.26 6.10 22.95
N HIS A 127 -10.89 4.82 22.86
CA HIS A 127 -9.77 4.21 23.59
C HIS A 127 -8.62 3.88 22.63
N SER A 128 -7.56 4.70 22.66
CA SER A 128 -6.28 4.28 22.06
C SER A 128 -5.81 2.99 22.73
N GLY A 129 -5.37 2.01 21.93
CA GLY A 129 -4.97 0.69 22.46
C GLY A 129 -5.85 -0.48 22.01
N TYR A 130 -7.09 -0.24 21.60
CA TYR A 130 -8.07 -1.29 21.25
C TYR A 130 -8.48 -1.24 19.78
N TYR A 131 -9.01 -2.37 19.27
CA TYR A 131 -9.46 -2.51 17.88
C TYR A 131 -10.63 -1.60 17.47
N THR A 132 -11.26 -0.90 18.42
CA THR A 132 -12.33 0.05 18.10
C THR A 132 -11.74 1.32 17.52
N ARG A 133 -12.11 1.67 16.28
CA ARG A 133 -11.70 2.93 15.64
C ARG A 133 -12.56 4.11 16.12
N PRO A 134 -12.03 5.34 16.09
CA PRO A 134 -12.86 6.53 16.21
C PRO A 134 -13.71 6.66 14.94
N THR A 135 -14.97 7.01 15.12
CA THR A 135 -15.99 7.18 14.07
C THR A 135 -16.26 8.64 13.76
N SER A 136 -15.93 9.55 14.68
CA SER A 136 -15.97 10.98 14.44
C SER A 136 -14.85 11.72 15.17
N ARG A 137 -14.71 13.01 14.87
CA ARG A 137 -13.68 13.85 15.49
C ARG A 137 -13.93 14.11 16.98
N GLU A 138 -15.18 14.01 17.40
CA GLU A 138 -15.66 14.21 18.77
C GLU A 138 -15.33 13.03 19.69
N ASP A 139 -15.00 11.86 19.12
CA ASP A 139 -14.64 10.66 19.89
C ASP A 139 -13.33 10.85 20.68
N TYR A 140 -12.47 11.76 20.25
CA TYR A 140 -11.19 12.03 20.91
C TYR A 140 -11.36 12.84 22.19
N SER A 141 -10.97 12.25 23.32
CA SER A 141 -11.01 12.94 24.61
C SER A 141 -10.07 14.15 24.64
N LYS A 142 -10.45 15.18 25.42
CA LYS A 142 -9.58 16.33 25.70
C LYS A 142 -8.21 15.92 26.27
N LYS A 143 -8.17 14.81 27.02
CA LYS A 143 -6.96 14.25 27.61
C LYS A 143 -6.02 13.69 26.55
N TYR A 144 -6.55 12.94 25.58
CA TYR A 144 -5.78 12.45 24.44
C TYR A 144 -5.25 13.61 23.58
N LEU A 145 -6.11 14.56 23.22
CA LEU A 145 -5.71 15.71 22.39
C LEU A 145 -4.62 16.54 23.06
N LYS A 146 -4.63 16.64 24.39
CA LYS A 146 -3.60 17.35 25.14
C LYS A 146 -2.31 16.56 25.29
N TYR A 147 -2.37 15.30 25.76
CA TYR A 147 -1.17 14.58 26.20
C TYR A 147 -0.67 13.50 25.22
N GLY A 148 -1.51 13.04 24.31
CA GLY A 148 -1.11 12.03 23.31
C GLY A 148 -0.58 12.66 22.03
N VAL A 149 -1.16 13.79 21.64
CA VAL A 149 -0.83 14.49 20.39
C VAL A 149 -0.75 16.02 20.56
N GLY A 150 -0.69 16.55 21.78
CA GLY A 150 -0.57 17.98 22.02
C GLY A 150 0.89 18.41 22.06
N TYR A 151 1.34 19.11 21.02
CA TYR A 151 2.74 19.52 20.87
C TYR A 151 3.21 20.43 22.00
N GLU A 152 2.32 21.16 22.67
CA GLU A 152 2.61 22.01 23.82
C GLU A 152 3.06 21.23 25.06
N THR A 153 2.85 19.91 25.08
CA THR A 153 3.20 19.07 26.23
C THR A 153 4.03 17.82 25.88
N SER A 154 4.27 17.57 24.60
CA SER A 154 5.04 16.41 24.14
C SER A 154 6.55 16.65 24.31
N ILE A 155 7.21 15.72 25.01
CA ILE A 155 8.67 15.71 25.21
C ILE A 155 9.16 14.29 24.89
N PRO A 156 10.22 14.12 24.07
CA PRO A 156 10.70 12.82 23.65
C PRO A 156 11.60 12.15 24.71
N LEU A 157 11.07 11.93 25.92
CA LEU A 157 11.83 11.37 27.05
C LEU A 157 12.42 9.99 26.73
N TRP A 158 11.70 9.17 25.97
CA TRP A 158 12.19 7.86 25.55
C TRP A 158 13.38 8.00 24.59
N GLN A 159 13.23 8.79 23.53
CA GLN A 159 14.28 8.98 22.53
C GLN A 159 15.50 9.72 23.11
N LEU A 160 15.32 10.64 24.05
CA LEU A 160 16.42 11.27 24.78
C LEU A 160 17.34 10.28 25.52
N VAL A 161 16.84 9.08 25.83
CA VAL A 161 17.60 8.03 26.52
C VAL A 161 18.02 6.90 25.58
N TYR A 162 17.18 6.53 24.61
CA TYR A 162 17.31 5.27 23.87
C TYR A 162 17.26 5.40 22.34
N HIS A 163 17.34 6.60 21.76
CA HIS A 163 17.24 6.77 20.30
C HIS A 163 18.30 5.96 19.52
N ASP A 164 19.54 5.94 20.01
CA ASP A 164 20.66 5.15 19.45
C ASP A 164 20.66 3.67 19.89
N CYS A 165 19.71 3.27 20.73
CA CYS A 165 19.64 1.94 21.29
C CYS A 165 18.56 1.09 20.61
N VAL A 166 17.37 1.67 20.35
CA VAL A 166 16.22 0.95 19.81
C VAL A 166 15.33 1.88 18.98
N SER A 167 14.95 1.45 17.78
CA SER A 167 14.02 2.22 16.94
C SER A 167 12.60 2.15 17.53
N GLY A 168 11.91 3.29 17.63
CA GLY A 168 10.56 3.37 18.18
C GLY A 168 9.53 3.78 17.15
N SER A 169 8.31 3.26 17.27
CA SER A 169 7.15 3.69 16.49
C SER A 169 5.92 3.96 17.38
N TYR A 170 4.86 4.52 16.80
CA TYR A 170 3.57 4.65 17.49
C TYR A 170 2.93 3.29 17.76
N TYR A 171 1.95 3.25 18.67
CA TYR A 171 1.16 2.04 18.86
C TYR A 171 0.23 1.84 17.65
N TRP A 172 -0.06 0.61 17.24
CA TRP A 172 -0.85 0.32 16.03
C TRP A 172 -2.26 0.92 16.09
N GLY A 173 -2.88 0.90 17.26
CA GLY A 173 -4.16 1.55 17.55
C GLY A 173 -4.06 3.05 17.81
N ASP A 174 -2.91 3.67 17.55
CA ASP A 174 -2.65 5.10 17.71
C ASP A 174 -1.67 5.63 16.64
N CYS A 175 -1.60 4.94 15.50
CA CYS A 175 -0.70 5.30 14.41
C CYS A 175 -1.35 6.31 13.44
N ALA A 176 -0.58 6.99 12.60
CA ALA A 176 -1.09 8.04 11.69
C ALA A 176 -2.28 7.54 10.84
N GLY A 177 -2.13 6.36 10.22
CA GLY A 177 -3.19 5.73 9.42
C GLY A 177 -4.43 5.32 10.23
N PHE A 178 -4.34 5.22 11.56
CA PHE A 178 -5.50 4.88 12.38
C PHE A 178 -6.51 6.04 12.49
N HIS A 179 -6.03 7.28 12.39
CA HIS A 179 -6.81 8.50 12.62
C HIS A 179 -7.30 9.18 11.33
N TYR A 180 -6.64 8.91 10.20
CA TYR A 180 -6.72 9.74 9.00
C TYR A 180 -8.14 10.00 8.48
N HIS A 181 -9.02 9.00 8.55
CA HIS A 181 -10.39 9.12 8.04
C HIS A 181 -11.24 10.18 8.77
N VAL A 182 -11.06 10.35 10.09
CA VAL A 182 -11.91 11.23 10.93
C VAL A 182 -11.17 12.42 11.53
N ALA A 183 -9.84 12.38 11.52
CA ALA A 183 -8.97 13.41 12.08
C ALA A 183 -7.61 13.43 11.34
N PRO A 184 -7.59 13.82 10.05
CA PRO A 184 -6.37 13.86 9.25
C PRO A 184 -5.30 14.76 9.87
N GLU A 185 -5.68 15.83 10.57
CA GLU A 185 -4.74 16.73 11.23
C GLU A 185 -3.99 16.07 12.40
N ILE A 186 -4.54 15.01 12.99
CA ILE A 186 -3.85 14.20 14.00
C ILE A 186 -2.81 13.29 13.34
N ALA A 187 -3.14 12.70 12.19
CA ALA A 187 -2.21 11.90 11.41
C ALA A 187 -1.00 12.73 10.96
N ASP A 188 -1.25 13.92 10.40
CA ASP A 188 -0.20 14.83 9.93
C ASP A 188 0.70 15.29 11.07
N ARG A 189 0.12 15.56 12.25
CA ARG A 189 0.90 15.92 13.43
C ARG A 189 1.80 14.78 13.91
N LYS A 190 1.37 13.52 13.80
CA LYS A 190 2.19 12.36 14.15
C LYS A 190 3.38 12.22 13.19
N ASP A 191 3.24 12.54 11.91
CA ASP A 191 4.39 12.60 11.00
C ASP A 191 5.38 13.70 11.40
N LEU A 192 4.89 14.86 11.82
CA LEU A 192 5.74 15.94 12.33
C LEU A 192 6.49 15.53 13.61
N PHE A 193 5.84 14.81 14.53
CA PHE A 193 6.52 14.23 15.69
C PHE A 193 7.53 13.17 15.29
N ASN A 194 7.22 12.29 14.33
CA ASN A 194 8.17 11.30 13.84
C ASN A 194 9.44 11.96 13.30
N LEU A 195 9.28 13.03 12.50
CA LEU A 195 10.40 13.80 12.00
C LEU A 195 11.18 14.50 13.13
N LEU A 196 10.49 15.13 14.09
CA LEU A 196 11.12 15.80 15.23
C LEU A 196 11.91 14.81 16.10
N TYR A 197 11.35 13.64 16.38
CA TYR A 197 11.91 12.69 17.34
C TYR A 197 12.81 11.64 16.68
N GLY A 198 12.97 11.70 15.36
CA GLY A 198 13.76 10.73 14.61
C GLY A 198 13.17 9.33 14.65
N THR A 199 11.85 9.18 14.71
CA THR A 199 11.17 7.88 14.78
C THR A 199 10.57 7.45 13.44
N VAL A 200 10.28 6.15 13.30
CA VAL A 200 9.66 5.61 12.09
C VAL A 200 8.13 5.74 12.14
N PRO A 201 7.46 5.96 10.99
CA PRO A 201 6.01 5.91 10.94
C PRO A 201 5.55 4.45 11.10
N LEU A 202 4.41 4.27 11.77
CA LEU A 202 3.68 3.01 11.76
C LEU A 202 2.39 3.19 10.96
N PHE A 203 2.02 2.18 10.19
CA PHE A 203 0.74 2.15 9.48
C PHE A 203 -0.04 0.90 9.84
N TRP A 204 -1.25 1.08 10.34
CA TRP A 204 -2.23 0.01 10.43
C TRP A 204 -3.07 -0.01 9.16
N ARG A 205 -2.55 -0.72 8.15
CA ARG A 205 -3.26 -0.91 6.88
C ARG A 205 -4.57 -1.66 7.13
N SER A 206 -5.64 -1.09 6.63
CA SER A 206 -6.99 -1.63 6.75
C SER A 206 -7.82 -1.06 5.62
N ASN A 207 -8.25 -1.92 4.69
CA ASN A 207 -9.27 -1.62 3.69
C ASN A 207 -10.50 -0.86 4.25
N ARG A 208 -10.88 -1.05 5.54
CA ARG A 208 -11.96 -0.27 6.18
C ARG A 208 -11.77 1.25 6.33
N ALA A 209 -10.55 1.77 6.26
CA ALA A 209 -10.32 3.19 6.57
C ALA A 209 -9.00 3.76 6.03
N PHE A 210 -7.94 2.96 5.96
CA PHE A 210 -6.60 3.40 5.57
C PHE A 210 -5.91 2.31 4.75
N ASP A 211 -6.08 2.36 3.43
CA ASP A 211 -5.64 1.32 2.50
C ASP A 211 -4.82 1.86 1.34
N TRP A 212 -4.02 0.99 0.75
CA TRP A 212 -3.09 1.37 -0.30
C TRP A 212 -3.80 1.96 -1.54
N PRO A 213 -4.84 1.34 -2.14
CA PRO A 213 -5.44 1.86 -3.36
C PRO A 213 -6.09 3.24 -3.20
N THR A 214 -6.66 3.53 -2.02
CA THR A 214 -7.40 4.76 -1.75
C THR A 214 -6.57 5.83 -1.05
N ASN A 215 -5.50 5.45 -0.36
CA ASN A 215 -4.67 6.37 0.44
C ASN A 215 -3.19 6.36 0.04
N LYS A 216 -2.83 5.84 -1.14
CA LYS A 216 -1.46 5.78 -1.69
C LYS A 216 -0.69 7.07 -1.42
N ASP A 217 -1.24 8.21 -1.81
CA ASP A 217 -0.56 9.51 -1.67
C ASP A 217 -0.27 9.84 -0.20
N ARG A 218 -1.20 9.52 0.70
CA ARG A 218 -1.03 9.73 2.13
C ARG A 218 0.02 8.80 2.75
N PHE A 219 0.10 7.54 2.31
CA PHE A 219 1.20 6.63 2.70
C PHE A 219 2.55 7.18 2.26
N MET A 220 2.63 7.62 1.00
CA MET A 220 3.86 8.15 0.42
C MET A 220 4.27 9.47 1.09
N GLU A 221 3.33 10.33 1.47
CA GLU A 221 3.62 11.55 2.22
C GLU A 221 4.27 11.23 3.59
N SER A 222 3.67 10.37 4.42
CA SER A 222 4.27 9.96 5.69
C SER A 222 5.67 9.36 5.47
N TYR A 223 5.79 8.44 4.51
CA TYR A 223 7.06 7.77 4.21
C TYR A 223 8.15 8.79 3.86
N HIS A 224 7.89 9.69 2.92
CA HIS A 224 8.87 10.68 2.49
C HIS A 224 9.18 11.68 3.58
N ASN A 225 8.19 12.10 4.36
CA ASN A 225 8.38 13.09 5.41
C ASN A 225 9.20 12.57 6.60
N THR A 226 9.29 11.25 6.81
CA THR A 226 9.84 10.70 8.07
C THR A 226 11.00 9.73 7.86
N CYS A 227 10.90 8.82 6.89
CA CYS A 227 11.83 7.69 6.77
C CYS A 227 13.23 8.11 6.34
N HIS A 228 13.37 9.08 5.43
CA HIS A 228 14.69 9.45 4.92
C HIS A 228 15.54 10.20 5.94
N PHE A 229 14.92 11.05 6.76
CA PHE A 229 15.63 11.67 7.87
C PHE A 229 15.99 10.61 8.91
N HIS A 230 15.04 9.75 9.31
CA HIS A 230 15.33 8.65 10.24
C HIS A 230 16.51 7.79 9.76
N GLU A 231 16.56 7.40 8.49
CA GLU A 231 17.69 6.65 7.91
C GLU A 231 19.05 7.34 8.13
N ALA A 232 19.09 8.68 8.07
CA ALA A 232 20.32 9.44 8.26
C ALA A 232 20.77 9.56 9.72
N ILE A 233 19.84 9.46 10.69
CA ILE A 233 20.11 9.65 12.12
C ILE A 233 19.81 8.42 13.00
N ALA A 234 19.42 7.28 12.42
CA ALA A 234 18.87 6.12 13.14
C ALA A 234 19.76 5.58 14.28
N PHE A 235 21.07 5.81 14.21
CA PHE A 235 22.04 5.34 15.19
C PHE A 235 22.64 6.47 16.05
N ASP A 236 22.10 7.68 15.94
CA ASP A 236 22.56 8.82 16.73
C ASP A 236 21.85 8.89 18.08
N SER A 237 22.54 9.35 19.12
CA SER A 237 21.86 9.73 20.35
C SER A 237 21.09 11.03 20.09
N LEU A 238 19.83 11.13 20.55
CA LEU A 238 19.11 12.40 20.60
C LEU A 238 19.63 13.18 21.82
N VAL A 239 20.49 14.17 21.57
CA VAL A 239 21.25 14.87 22.63
C VAL A 239 20.54 16.08 23.20
N ASP A 240 19.51 16.59 22.51
CA ASP A 240 18.82 17.82 22.92
C ASP A 240 17.41 17.93 22.31
N HIS A 241 16.47 18.52 23.06
CA HIS A 241 15.12 18.90 22.62
C HIS A 241 14.75 20.25 23.23
N ARG A 242 14.18 21.15 22.41
CA ARG A 242 13.85 22.53 22.81
C ARG A 242 12.50 22.97 22.30
N PHE A 243 11.78 23.70 23.13
CA PHE A 243 10.73 24.63 22.71
C PHE A 243 11.38 25.97 22.40
N LEU A 244 11.19 26.50 21.20
CA LEU A 244 11.81 27.74 20.72
C LEU A 244 10.89 28.97 20.84
N ASN A 245 9.63 28.77 21.22
CA ASN A 245 8.67 29.83 21.53
C ASN A 245 7.76 29.44 22.72
N GLU A 246 7.08 30.43 23.30
CA GLU A 246 6.23 30.25 24.47
C GLU A 246 4.98 29.39 24.18
N GLU A 247 4.48 29.45 22.95
CA GLU A 247 3.32 28.68 22.49
C GLU A 247 3.65 27.20 22.27
N GLY A 248 4.94 26.84 22.22
CA GLY A 248 5.42 25.49 21.97
C GLY A 248 5.17 24.97 20.55
N THR A 249 4.75 25.83 19.63
CA THR A 249 4.53 25.49 18.21
C THR A 249 5.84 25.34 17.44
N LEU A 250 6.92 25.99 17.86
CA LEU A 250 8.24 25.84 17.25
C LEU A 250 9.13 24.98 18.16
N GLN A 251 9.56 23.82 17.68
CA GLN A 251 10.42 22.90 18.43
C GLN A 251 11.60 22.44 17.61
N GLU A 252 12.70 22.08 18.28
CA GLU A 252 13.94 21.59 17.68
C GLU A 252 14.47 20.38 18.47
N THR A 253 15.04 19.41 17.77
CA THR A 253 15.88 18.34 18.32
C THR A 253 17.26 18.30 17.66
N ARG A 254 18.25 17.80 18.40
CA ARG A 254 19.63 17.62 17.91
C ARG A 254 20.13 16.22 18.19
N PHE A 255 20.97 15.74 17.28
CA PHE A 255 21.52 14.38 17.27
C PHE A 255 23.05 14.40 17.36
N SER A 256 23.65 13.31 17.84
CA SER A 256 25.09 13.21 18.10
C SER A 256 25.98 13.41 16.87
N SER A 257 25.51 13.08 15.67
CA SER A 257 26.22 13.32 14.40
C SER A 257 26.27 14.80 13.99
N GLY A 258 25.50 15.66 14.66
CA GLY A 258 25.22 17.03 14.23
C GLY A 258 23.93 17.18 13.43
N GLY A 259 23.21 16.08 13.17
CA GLY A 259 21.86 16.13 12.62
C GLY A 259 20.89 16.91 13.52
N PHE A 260 19.89 17.55 12.92
CA PHE A 260 18.83 18.26 13.65
C PHE A 260 17.52 18.29 12.87
N ALA A 261 16.41 18.46 13.58
CA ALA A 261 15.10 18.71 13.00
C ALA A 261 14.39 19.83 13.77
N ALA A 262 13.75 20.75 13.05
CA ALA A 262 12.90 21.79 13.60
C ALA A 262 11.53 21.77 12.93
N ILE A 263 10.48 21.86 13.74
CA ILE A 263 9.09 21.75 13.31
C ILE A 263 8.32 22.99 13.73
N ASN A 264 7.54 23.53 12.80
CA ASN A 264 6.45 24.45 13.07
C ASN A 264 5.13 23.65 13.14
N PHE A 265 4.61 23.40 14.33
CA PHE A 265 3.29 22.79 14.54
C PHE A 265 2.12 23.78 14.39
N GLY A 266 2.41 25.07 14.22
CA GLY A 266 1.42 26.13 14.09
C GLY A 266 0.77 26.19 12.70
N GLU A 267 -0.31 26.96 12.61
CA GLU A 267 -1.09 27.19 11.38
C GLU A 267 -0.60 28.42 10.59
N GLU A 268 0.41 29.14 11.08
CA GLU A 268 0.97 30.32 10.45
C GLU A 268 2.46 30.10 10.14
N PRO A 269 3.03 30.77 9.11
CA PRO A 269 4.47 30.72 8.86
C PRO A 269 5.27 31.26 10.05
N ILE A 270 6.39 30.61 10.38
CA ILE A 270 7.26 30.99 11.51
C ILE A 270 8.71 31.14 11.05
N SER A 271 9.36 32.22 11.47
CA SER A 271 10.81 32.43 11.24
C SER A 271 11.64 31.50 12.12
N TYR A 272 12.67 30.89 11.54
CA TYR A 272 13.58 29.98 12.23
C TYR A 272 15.02 30.24 11.79
N GLU A 273 15.96 30.16 12.74
CA GLU A 273 17.40 30.20 12.47
C GLU A 273 17.99 28.86 12.92
N SER A 274 18.54 28.11 11.97
CA SER A 274 19.05 26.77 12.21
C SER A 274 20.38 26.78 13.00
N PRO A 275 20.79 25.63 13.58
CA PRO A 275 22.08 25.51 14.27
C PRO A 275 23.30 25.89 13.42
N ASP A 276 23.21 25.79 12.10
CA ASP A 276 24.24 26.18 11.14
C ASP A 276 24.07 27.61 10.57
N GLY A 277 23.11 28.38 11.09
CA GLY A 277 22.93 29.81 10.79
C GLY A 277 22.07 30.12 9.57
N GLU A 278 21.37 29.14 8.99
CA GLU A 278 20.42 29.35 7.91
C GLU A 278 19.15 30.02 8.44
N LYS A 279 18.75 31.14 7.82
CA LYS A 279 17.53 31.87 8.19
C LYS A 279 16.42 31.50 7.24
N LEU A 280 15.37 30.93 7.80
CA LEU A 280 14.28 30.29 7.07
C LEU A 280 12.92 30.79 7.57
N ILE A 281 11.90 30.59 6.75
CA ILE A 281 10.51 30.71 7.17
C ILE A 281 9.89 29.34 6.97
N LEU A 282 9.57 28.66 8.07
CA LEU A 282 8.87 27.38 8.03
C LEU A 282 7.41 27.65 7.65
N ALA A 283 6.86 26.86 6.74
CA ALA A 283 5.43 26.92 6.41
C ALA A 283 4.55 26.58 7.63
N PRO A 284 3.24 26.90 7.60
CA PRO A 284 2.27 26.24 8.48
C PRO A 284 2.46 24.73 8.43
N ARG A 285 2.59 24.08 9.59
CA ARG A 285 2.89 22.63 9.67
C ARG A 285 4.15 22.24 8.87
N GLY A 286 5.08 23.18 8.79
CA GLY A 286 6.34 23.10 8.06
C GLY A 286 7.48 22.58 8.92
N PHE A 287 8.58 22.22 8.28
CA PHE A 287 9.71 21.60 8.94
C PHE A 287 11.03 21.94 8.25
N PHE A 288 12.13 21.80 8.97
CA PHE A 288 13.47 21.78 8.42
C PHE A 288 14.31 20.75 9.17
N ALA A 289 14.86 19.79 8.45
CA ALA A 289 15.71 18.74 8.97
C ALA A 289 16.96 18.60 8.08
N LYS A 290 18.11 18.38 8.73
CA LYS A 290 19.40 18.28 8.05
C LYS A 290 20.29 17.30 8.79
N ALA A 291 21.02 16.49 8.04
CA ALA A 291 22.07 15.60 8.54
C ALA A 291 23.17 15.50 7.47
N ASP A 292 24.22 14.73 7.71
CA ASP A 292 25.27 14.53 6.71
C ASP A 292 24.69 13.95 5.42
N GLY A 293 24.98 14.59 4.28
CA GLY A 293 24.43 14.21 2.98
C GLY A 293 22.90 14.30 2.83
N PHE A 294 22.17 14.88 3.80
CA PHE A 294 20.70 14.91 3.82
C PHE A 294 20.13 16.31 4.07
N TYR A 295 19.15 16.71 3.27
CA TYR A 295 18.40 17.96 3.42
C TYR A 295 16.91 17.71 3.23
N GLN A 296 16.08 18.18 4.17
CA GLN A 296 14.63 18.10 4.06
C GLN A 296 13.99 19.37 4.62
N SER A 297 13.05 19.96 3.89
CA SER A 297 12.36 21.18 4.32
C SER A 297 10.95 21.27 3.77
N ARG A 298 10.06 21.94 4.50
CA ARG A 298 8.78 22.47 4.04
C ARG A 298 8.71 23.94 4.45
N LEU A 299 9.08 24.82 3.53
CA LEU A 299 9.31 26.25 3.77
C LEU A 299 8.17 27.09 3.19
N TRP A 300 7.93 28.25 3.79
CA TRP A 300 7.07 29.28 3.23
C TRP A 300 7.88 30.17 2.28
N LYS A 301 7.61 30.06 0.99
CA LYS A 301 8.27 30.86 -0.05
C LYS A 301 7.22 31.38 -1.03
N GLU A 302 7.36 32.64 -1.40
CA GLU A 302 6.48 33.26 -2.42
C GLU A 302 4.98 33.19 -2.07
N GLY A 303 4.63 33.08 -0.78
CA GLY A 303 3.24 32.98 -0.33
C GLY A 303 2.65 31.56 -0.35
N MET A 304 3.47 30.54 -0.55
CA MET A 304 3.03 29.14 -0.59
C MET A 304 4.02 28.18 0.11
N PRO A 305 3.56 26.99 0.55
CA PRO A 305 4.45 25.96 1.05
C PRO A 305 5.22 25.29 -0.10
N GLN A 306 6.54 25.15 0.06
CA GLN A 306 7.40 24.40 -0.86
C GLN A 306 8.12 23.30 -0.07
N THR A 307 7.94 22.04 -0.48
CA THR A 307 8.63 20.89 0.12
C THR A 307 9.83 20.50 -0.73
N ARG A 308 10.95 20.22 -0.08
CA ARG A 308 12.21 19.80 -0.70
C ARG A 308 12.86 18.72 0.14
N ILE A 309 13.19 17.58 -0.46
CA ILE A 309 13.91 16.46 0.15
C ILE A 309 15.03 16.06 -0.80
N GLU A 310 16.26 16.04 -0.32
CA GLU A 310 17.45 15.70 -1.09
C GLU A 310 18.40 14.83 -0.28
N LYS A 311 18.84 13.74 -0.90
CA LYS A 311 20.01 12.97 -0.50
C LYS A 311 20.71 12.41 -1.73
N GLU A 312 21.88 11.81 -1.56
CA GLU A 312 22.56 11.18 -2.68
C GLU A 312 21.64 10.18 -3.40
N GLY A 313 21.47 10.39 -4.71
CA GLY A 313 20.64 9.51 -5.54
C GLY A 313 19.13 9.61 -5.30
N PHE A 314 18.62 10.59 -4.54
CA PHE A 314 17.18 10.77 -4.35
C PHE A 314 16.83 12.25 -4.16
N VAL A 315 15.85 12.72 -4.92
CA VAL A 315 15.24 14.04 -4.75
C VAL A 315 13.72 13.94 -4.81
N ARG A 316 13.05 14.72 -3.96
CA ARG A 316 11.60 14.93 -4.01
C ARG A 316 11.27 16.38 -3.75
N TYR A 317 10.53 17.00 -4.67
CA TYR A 317 10.06 18.38 -4.56
C TYR A 317 8.54 18.43 -4.66
N GLN A 318 7.93 19.39 -3.98
CA GLN A 318 6.49 19.63 -4.07
C GLN A 318 6.20 21.12 -3.96
N SER A 319 5.31 21.63 -4.83
CA SER A 319 4.84 23.00 -4.81
C SER A 319 3.42 23.08 -5.39
N PRO A 320 2.47 23.81 -4.76
CA PRO A 320 1.10 23.93 -5.26
C PRO A 320 1.02 24.75 -6.55
N GLU A 321 1.96 25.68 -6.76
CA GLU A 321 2.07 26.47 -7.98
C GLU A 321 3.40 26.19 -8.69
N ARG A 322 3.46 26.54 -9.98
CA ARG A 322 4.65 26.38 -10.81
C ARG A 322 5.82 27.18 -10.23
N THR A 323 6.94 26.52 -10.01
CA THR A 323 8.15 27.13 -9.44
C THR A 323 9.40 26.34 -9.84
N GLU A 324 10.58 26.84 -9.48
CA GLU A 324 11.85 26.14 -9.66
C GLU A 324 12.45 25.74 -8.31
N ILE A 325 12.66 24.43 -8.10
CA ILE A 325 13.33 23.90 -6.91
C ILE A 325 14.46 22.97 -7.37
N GLY A 326 15.67 23.22 -6.88
CA GLY A 326 16.79 22.29 -7.09
C GLY A 326 17.15 22.03 -8.56
N GLY A 327 16.93 22.99 -9.46
CA GLY A 327 17.14 22.84 -10.91
C GLY A 327 16.00 22.12 -11.64
N VAL A 328 14.81 22.10 -11.06
CA VAL A 328 13.60 21.53 -11.67
C VAL A 328 12.50 22.57 -11.69
N ASP A 329 12.02 22.93 -12.87
CA ASP A 329 10.80 23.73 -13.09
C ASP A 329 9.62 22.77 -13.23
N PHE A 330 8.64 22.92 -12.34
CA PHE A 330 7.50 22.01 -12.24
C PHE A 330 6.34 22.64 -11.45
N GLN A 331 5.20 21.98 -11.46
CA GLN A 331 4.08 22.18 -10.54
C GLN A 331 3.69 20.81 -9.94
N GLY A 332 3.12 20.80 -8.74
CA GLY A 332 2.65 19.58 -8.10
C GLY A 332 3.79 18.85 -7.41
N THR A 333 4.05 17.61 -7.80
CA THR A 333 5.03 16.71 -7.19
C THR A 333 6.07 16.26 -8.21
N TYR A 334 7.33 16.21 -7.79
CA TYR A 334 8.44 15.67 -8.56
C TYR A 334 9.24 14.72 -7.67
N THR A 335 9.41 13.46 -8.07
CA THR A 335 10.32 12.52 -7.40
C THR A 335 11.25 11.90 -8.42
N ALA A 336 12.55 11.90 -8.13
CA ALA A 336 13.55 11.21 -8.94
C ALA A 336 14.53 10.45 -8.05
N PHE A 337 14.85 9.23 -8.43
CA PHE A 337 15.78 8.39 -7.67
C PHE A 337 16.66 7.52 -8.57
N LYS A 338 17.89 7.33 -8.13
CA LYS A 338 18.92 6.55 -8.81
C LYS A 338 18.76 5.08 -8.46
N VAL A 339 18.58 4.25 -9.49
CA VAL A 339 18.51 2.79 -9.35
C VAL A 339 19.88 2.17 -9.55
N THR A 340 20.64 2.70 -10.52
CA THR A 340 22.04 2.32 -10.79
C THR A 340 22.81 3.54 -11.33
N ASP A 341 24.13 3.45 -11.51
CA ASP A 341 24.95 4.49 -12.14
C ASP A 341 24.55 4.85 -13.59
N SER A 342 23.72 4.01 -14.22
CA SER A 342 23.21 4.20 -15.56
C SER A 342 21.69 4.29 -15.62
N ARG A 343 20.98 4.36 -14.49
CA ARG A 343 19.50 4.42 -14.48
C ARG A 343 18.96 5.32 -13.37
N TRP A 344 18.21 6.33 -13.77
CA TRP A 344 17.33 7.12 -12.92
C TRP A 344 15.88 6.76 -13.20
N GLN A 345 15.03 6.84 -12.17
CA GLN A 345 13.59 6.70 -12.28
C GLN A 345 12.90 7.96 -11.75
N PHE A 346 11.72 8.23 -12.29
CA PHE A 346 10.90 9.40 -12.01
C PHE A 346 9.48 8.95 -11.69
N ALA A 347 8.90 9.54 -10.65
CA ALA A 347 7.47 9.50 -10.36
C ALA A 347 6.96 10.93 -10.33
N LEU A 348 6.06 11.25 -11.25
CA LEU A 348 5.61 12.58 -11.60
C LEU A 348 4.10 12.71 -11.37
N GLU A 349 3.52 13.89 -11.58
CA GLU A 349 2.08 14.08 -11.66
C GLU A 349 1.62 14.02 -13.11
N ASP A 350 0.38 13.59 -13.31
CA ASP A 350 -0.26 13.57 -14.61
C ASP A 350 -0.43 14.99 -15.19
N ASP A 351 -0.57 15.07 -16.52
CA ASP A 351 -0.86 16.29 -17.28
C ASP A 351 0.06 17.50 -16.97
N THR A 352 1.32 17.23 -16.62
CA THR A 352 2.29 18.23 -16.17
C THR A 352 3.55 18.21 -17.05
N GLU A 353 4.17 19.37 -17.22
CA GLU A 353 5.48 19.50 -17.87
C GLU A 353 6.56 19.77 -16.82
N TYR A 354 7.65 19.01 -16.93
CA TYR A 354 8.84 19.12 -16.08
C TYR A 354 10.03 19.52 -16.95
N ARG A 355 10.79 20.52 -16.49
CA ARG A 355 12.12 20.82 -17.04
C ARG A 355 13.17 20.57 -15.97
N ILE A 356 14.07 19.62 -16.23
CA ILE A 356 14.98 19.06 -15.24
C ILE A 356 16.41 19.32 -15.69
N ASP A 357 17.20 20.04 -14.90
CA ASP A 357 18.65 20.18 -15.11
C ASP A 357 19.32 18.80 -15.02
N LEU A 358 19.62 18.23 -16.20
CA LEU A 358 20.08 16.87 -16.33
C LEU A 358 21.42 16.67 -15.64
N ALA A 359 22.35 17.60 -15.82
CA ALA A 359 23.70 17.51 -15.28
C ALA A 359 23.69 17.62 -13.76
N ARG A 360 22.85 18.51 -13.21
CA ARG A 360 22.68 18.65 -11.77
C ARG A 360 22.06 17.40 -11.13
N LEU A 361 21.01 16.83 -11.74
CA LEU A 361 20.36 15.64 -11.20
C LEU A 361 21.26 14.41 -11.28
N THR A 362 21.84 14.17 -12.46
CA THR A 362 22.41 12.86 -12.81
C THR A 362 23.94 12.85 -12.88
N GLY A 363 24.56 14.03 -13.01
CA GLY A 363 25.97 14.18 -13.41
C GLY A 363 26.23 13.82 -14.88
N TRP A 364 25.20 13.68 -15.72
CA TRP A 364 25.33 13.29 -17.13
C TRP A 364 25.27 14.50 -18.05
N GLU A 365 26.11 14.48 -19.08
CA GLU A 365 26.14 15.52 -20.12
C GLU A 365 24.98 15.38 -21.09
N LYS A 366 24.53 16.50 -21.68
CA LYS A 366 23.43 16.54 -22.66
C LYS A 366 23.65 15.66 -23.90
N ASP A 367 24.92 15.42 -24.27
CA ASP A 367 25.30 14.62 -25.43
C ASP A 367 25.50 13.13 -25.08
N SER A 368 25.17 12.73 -23.85
CA SER A 368 25.19 11.33 -23.43
C SER A 368 24.26 10.48 -24.30
N LYS A 369 24.63 9.22 -24.55
CA LYS A 369 23.71 8.23 -25.16
C LYS A 369 22.63 7.89 -24.13
N LEU A 370 21.43 8.43 -24.31
CA LEU A 370 20.33 8.31 -23.36
C LEU A 370 19.08 7.72 -24.01
N THR A 371 18.30 7.00 -23.22
CA THR A 371 16.96 6.51 -23.61
C THR A 371 15.98 6.78 -22.48
N LEU A 372 14.81 7.31 -22.84
CA LEU A 372 13.70 7.50 -21.92
C LEU A 372 12.74 6.31 -22.05
N LEU A 373 12.33 5.78 -20.91
CA LEU A 373 11.41 4.66 -20.79
C LEU A 373 10.15 5.16 -20.08
N LEU A 374 8.98 4.89 -20.64
CA LEU A 374 7.73 4.93 -19.89
C LEU A 374 7.56 3.60 -19.16
N LEU A 375 7.15 3.65 -17.89
CA LEU A 375 6.98 2.48 -17.03
C LEU A 375 5.51 2.31 -16.62
N ASP A 376 5.11 1.07 -16.36
CA ASP A 376 3.89 0.78 -15.61
C ASP A 376 4.10 0.97 -14.09
N ASP A 377 3.02 0.84 -13.33
CA ASP A 377 3.00 0.93 -11.86
C ASP A 377 3.87 -0.11 -11.15
N LEU A 378 4.26 -1.18 -11.86
CA LEU A 378 5.20 -2.21 -11.40
C LEU A 378 6.65 -1.95 -11.85
N GLY A 379 6.93 -0.80 -12.47
CA GLY A 379 8.25 -0.39 -12.93
C GLY A 379 8.72 -1.10 -14.20
N LYS A 380 7.83 -1.78 -14.93
CA LYS A 380 8.16 -2.45 -16.20
C LYS A 380 7.99 -1.49 -17.37
N THR A 381 8.88 -1.58 -18.34
CA THR A 381 8.83 -0.73 -19.54
C THR A 381 7.59 -1.01 -20.39
N THR A 382 6.88 0.06 -20.75
CA THR A 382 5.73 0.08 -21.66
C THR A 382 6.10 0.72 -22.99
N GLN A 383 7.03 1.68 -22.99
CA GLN A 383 7.49 2.37 -24.19
C GLN A 383 8.96 2.82 -24.08
N PHE A 384 9.66 2.81 -25.21
CA PHE A 384 10.97 3.43 -25.42
C PHE A 384 10.82 4.72 -26.23
N SER A 385 11.54 5.77 -25.86
CA SER A 385 11.62 7.01 -26.61
C SER A 385 13.00 7.67 -26.49
N SER A 386 13.32 8.54 -27.44
CA SER A 386 14.47 9.43 -27.31
C SER A 386 14.12 10.55 -26.33
N PRO A 387 14.96 10.86 -25.33
CA PRO A 387 14.68 11.95 -24.40
C PRO A 387 14.68 13.30 -25.13
N ASN A 388 13.74 14.17 -24.78
CA ASN A 388 13.72 15.54 -25.25
C ASN A 388 14.65 16.39 -24.37
N ILE A 389 15.81 16.77 -24.92
CA ILE A 389 16.82 17.56 -24.20
C ILE A 389 17.03 18.89 -24.92
N HIS A 390 16.83 20.00 -24.21
CA HIS A 390 17.02 21.36 -24.74
C HIS A 390 17.88 22.18 -23.78
N ASP A 391 19.00 22.70 -24.27
CA ASP A 391 19.95 23.51 -23.48
C ASP A 391 20.45 22.87 -22.16
N GLY A 392 20.44 21.53 -22.09
CA GLY A 392 20.85 20.78 -20.89
C GLY A 392 19.68 20.33 -20.02
N ASP A 393 18.48 20.84 -20.27
CA ASP A 393 17.27 20.42 -19.57
C ASP A 393 16.65 19.20 -20.23
N LEU A 394 16.39 18.15 -19.45
CA LEU A 394 15.48 17.09 -19.83
C LEU A 394 14.04 17.59 -19.66
N ILE A 395 13.26 17.53 -20.75
CA ILE A 395 11.85 17.92 -20.76
C ILE A 395 10.99 16.65 -20.79
N ILE A 396 10.20 16.44 -19.74
CA ILE A 396 9.21 15.36 -19.68
C ILE A 396 7.82 16.00 -19.61
N ARG A 397 6.91 15.56 -20.47
CA ARG A 397 5.49 15.92 -20.41
C ARG A 397 4.70 14.66 -20.14
N THR A 398 4.00 14.64 -19.03
CA THR A 398 3.13 13.54 -18.61
C THR A 398 1.73 13.70 -19.21
N ARG A 399 0.97 12.62 -19.18
CA ARG A 399 -0.44 12.51 -19.56
C ARG A 399 -1.13 11.64 -18.52
N GLU A 400 -2.45 11.65 -18.46
CA GLU A 400 -3.22 10.74 -17.61
C GLU A 400 -2.71 9.28 -17.70
N GLY A 401 -2.22 8.74 -16.57
CA GLY A 401 -1.67 7.38 -16.46
C GLY A 401 -0.25 7.19 -17.01
N GLU A 402 0.45 8.26 -17.40
CA GLU A 402 1.84 8.27 -17.84
C GLU A 402 2.71 9.07 -16.85
N ASP A 403 2.80 8.61 -15.61
CA ASP A 403 3.45 9.30 -14.48
C ASP A 403 4.81 8.71 -14.08
N CYS A 404 5.14 7.51 -14.56
CA CYS A 404 6.35 6.77 -14.18
C CYS A 404 7.35 6.65 -15.34
N PHE A 405 8.57 7.17 -15.19
CA PHE A 405 9.61 7.13 -16.23
C PHE A 405 10.93 6.55 -15.72
N ALA A 406 11.77 6.08 -16.63
CA ALA A 406 13.20 5.88 -16.39
C ALA A 406 14.06 6.55 -17.46
N LEU A 407 15.15 7.19 -17.05
CA LEU A 407 16.21 7.63 -17.95
C LEU A 407 17.40 6.69 -17.81
N VAL A 408 17.78 6.06 -18.92
CA VAL A 408 18.89 5.10 -18.97
C VAL A 408 20.02 5.65 -19.80
N ARG A 409 21.26 5.54 -19.29
CA ARG A 409 22.49 5.93 -19.98
C ARG A 409 23.21 4.71 -20.54
N GLY A 410 23.67 4.81 -21.78
CA GLY A 410 24.46 3.79 -22.45
C GLY A 410 23.64 2.96 -23.44
N GLU A 411 24.10 1.74 -23.70
CA GLU A 411 23.38 0.83 -24.58
C GLU A 411 22.32 0.09 -23.80
N ILE A 412 21.09 0.06 -24.34
CA ILE A 412 20.02 -0.77 -23.82
C ILE A 412 19.86 -2.04 -24.66
N PRO A 413 19.36 -3.14 -24.06
CA PRO A 413 19.08 -4.36 -24.81
C PRO A 413 18.17 -4.10 -26.01
N THR A 414 18.40 -4.85 -27.10
CA THR A 414 17.45 -4.93 -28.21
C THR A 414 16.17 -5.59 -27.70
N GLU A 415 15.09 -4.83 -27.55
CA GLU A 415 13.87 -5.26 -26.89
C GLU A 415 12.66 -4.68 -27.61
N LEU A 416 11.64 -5.53 -27.79
CA LEU A 416 10.32 -5.15 -28.30
C LEU A 416 9.30 -5.29 -27.18
N VAL A 417 8.47 -4.27 -27.01
CA VAL A 417 7.33 -4.24 -26.09
C VAL A 417 6.03 -4.26 -26.89
N ILE A 418 5.15 -5.19 -26.52
CA ILE A 418 3.73 -5.21 -26.90
C ILE A 418 2.93 -5.02 -25.61
N TYR A 419 2.33 -3.85 -25.44
CA TYR A 419 1.60 -3.45 -24.24
C TYR A 419 0.10 -3.23 -24.57
N PRO A 420 -0.85 -3.51 -23.65
CA PRO A 420 -0.70 -3.93 -22.26
C PRO A 420 -0.20 -5.36 -22.09
N LYS A 421 0.44 -5.69 -20.95
CA LYS A 421 0.98 -7.04 -20.72
C LYS A 421 -0.08 -8.12 -20.48
N LYS A 422 -1.27 -7.76 -20.01
CA LYS A 422 -2.42 -8.67 -19.88
C LYS A 422 -2.93 -9.17 -21.24
N GLU A 423 -3.59 -10.34 -21.25
CA GLU A 423 -4.18 -10.93 -22.46
C GLU A 423 -5.58 -10.41 -22.75
N ILE A 424 -6.36 -10.12 -21.71
CA ILE A 424 -7.74 -9.64 -21.84
C ILE A 424 -7.73 -8.11 -21.79
N VAL A 425 -8.26 -7.48 -22.83
CA VAL A 425 -8.32 -6.02 -22.99
C VAL A 425 -9.75 -5.57 -23.28
N GLN A 426 -10.10 -4.34 -22.90
CA GLN A 426 -11.36 -3.73 -23.32
C GLN A 426 -11.25 -3.16 -24.75
N PRO A 427 -12.36 -2.99 -25.50
CA PRO A 427 -12.36 -2.48 -26.88
C PRO A 427 -11.77 -1.07 -27.07
N HIS A 428 -11.69 -0.29 -25.99
CA HIS A 428 -11.14 1.07 -25.99
C HIS A 428 -9.69 1.14 -25.50
N GLU A 429 -9.18 0.05 -24.90
CA GLU A 429 -7.78 0.00 -24.46
C GLU A 429 -6.83 0.05 -25.65
N LYS A 430 -5.74 0.79 -25.48
CA LYS A 430 -4.76 1.01 -26.54
C LYS A 430 -3.66 -0.04 -26.48
N ILE A 431 -3.43 -0.68 -27.63
CA ILE A 431 -2.26 -1.50 -27.89
C ILE A 431 -1.13 -0.57 -28.30
N VAL A 432 -0.04 -0.61 -27.53
CA VAL A 432 1.18 0.15 -27.78
C VAL A 432 2.27 -0.82 -28.18
N LEU A 433 2.92 -0.52 -29.30
CA LEU A 433 4.09 -1.22 -29.78
C LEU A 433 5.30 -0.31 -29.62
N SER A 434 6.39 -0.84 -29.08
CA SER A 434 7.60 -0.04 -28.90
C SER A 434 8.85 -0.89 -29.04
N PHE A 435 9.92 -0.30 -29.56
CA PHE A 435 11.19 -0.98 -29.77
C PHE A 435 12.34 -0.10 -29.32
N SER A 436 13.39 -0.71 -28.75
CA SER A 436 14.49 0.03 -28.15
C SER A 436 15.39 0.79 -29.14
N ASP A 437 15.39 0.44 -30.44
CA ASP A 437 16.01 1.27 -31.48
C ASP A 437 15.00 2.30 -32.03
N PRO A 438 15.17 3.61 -31.71
CA PRO A 438 14.25 4.66 -32.17
C PRO A 438 14.25 4.88 -33.69
N LYS A 439 15.21 4.29 -34.42
CA LYS A 439 15.26 4.35 -35.89
C LYS A 439 14.56 3.16 -36.56
N ALA A 440 14.08 2.18 -35.79
CA ALA A 440 13.34 1.05 -36.33
C ALA A 440 11.93 1.45 -36.74
N ARG A 441 11.43 0.84 -37.81
CA ARG A 441 10.03 0.92 -38.24
C ARG A 441 9.32 -0.36 -37.85
N LEU A 442 8.29 -0.27 -37.01
CA LEU A 442 7.54 -1.42 -36.52
C LEU A 442 6.41 -1.71 -37.49
N HIS A 443 6.47 -2.86 -38.16
CA HIS A 443 5.38 -3.35 -38.99
C HIS A 443 4.62 -4.44 -38.25
N TYR A 444 3.30 -4.48 -38.41
CA TYR A 444 2.45 -5.41 -37.67
C TYR A 444 1.33 -6.00 -38.51
N THR A 445 0.77 -7.11 -38.04
CA THR A 445 -0.41 -7.78 -38.59
C THR A 445 -1.33 -8.21 -37.44
N LEU A 446 -2.61 -8.39 -37.76
CA LEU A 446 -3.64 -8.78 -36.79
C LEU A 446 -4.26 -10.15 -37.11
N ASP A 447 -3.95 -10.69 -38.29
CA ASP A 447 -4.45 -11.96 -38.82
C ASP A 447 -3.49 -13.14 -38.58
N GLY A 448 -2.43 -12.93 -37.81
CA GLY A 448 -1.41 -13.94 -37.51
C GLY A 448 -0.41 -14.21 -38.63
N SER A 449 -0.46 -13.48 -39.75
CA SER A 449 0.55 -13.57 -40.82
C SER A 449 1.85 -12.86 -40.45
N GLU A 450 3.01 -13.38 -40.87
CA GLU A 450 4.30 -12.78 -40.51
C GLU A 450 4.44 -11.35 -41.08
N PRO A 451 4.74 -10.31 -40.26
CA PRO A 451 4.87 -8.95 -40.75
C PRO A 451 6.05 -8.78 -41.70
N THR A 452 5.81 -8.06 -42.80
CA THR A 452 6.82 -7.66 -43.79
C THR A 452 6.90 -6.14 -43.88
N VAL A 453 7.85 -5.60 -44.66
CA VAL A 453 7.96 -4.15 -44.93
C VAL A 453 6.74 -3.56 -45.66
N GLU A 454 5.91 -4.41 -46.27
CA GLU A 454 4.65 -4.01 -46.93
C GLU A 454 3.44 -4.10 -45.99
N SER A 455 3.59 -4.69 -44.80
CA SER A 455 2.54 -4.73 -43.78
C SER A 455 2.29 -3.33 -43.20
N PRO A 456 1.14 -3.07 -42.56
CA PRO A 456 0.87 -1.79 -41.90
C PRO A 456 1.99 -1.35 -40.95
N LEU A 457 2.35 -0.07 -41.04
CA LEU A 457 3.29 0.57 -40.13
C LEU A 457 2.57 1.00 -38.86
N PHE A 458 3.18 0.75 -37.70
CA PHE A 458 2.73 1.32 -36.44
C PHE A 458 3.14 2.80 -36.37
N GLU A 459 2.15 3.70 -36.46
CA GLU A 459 2.35 5.15 -36.33
C GLU A 459 1.81 5.65 -34.97
N ASP A 460 0.66 5.13 -34.54
CA ASP A 460 -0.01 5.51 -33.30
C ASP A 460 -0.61 4.29 -32.58
N PRO A 461 -0.78 4.35 -31.24
CA PRO A 461 -1.51 3.33 -30.49
C PRO A 461 -2.92 3.10 -31.05
N PHE A 462 -3.28 1.84 -31.27
CA PHE A 462 -4.58 1.44 -31.83
C PHE A 462 -5.37 0.60 -30.81
N SER A 463 -6.68 0.52 -30.96
CA SER A 463 -7.51 -0.39 -30.17
C SER A 463 -8.01 -1.55 -31.03
N LEU A 464 -8.36 -2.66 -30.38
CA LEU A 464 -8.89 -3.85 -31.03
C LEU A 464 -10.41 -3.89 -30.88
N ALA A 465 -11.13 -3.92 -32.01
CA ALA A 465 -12.57 -4.12 -32.01
C ALA A 465 -12.96 -5.57 -31.70
N ASP A 466 -12.11 -6.52 -32.10
CA ASP A 466 -12.27 -7.96 -31.91
C ASP A 466 -10.93 -8.59 -31.50
N SER A 467 -10.99 -9.78 -30.91
CA SER A 467 -9.80 -10.55 -30.52
C SER A 467 -8.88 -10.82 -31.72
N ALA A 468 -7.58 -10.68 -31.52
CA ALA A 468 -6.61 -10.77 -32.60
C ALA A 468 -5.25 -11.27 -32.10
N ARG A 469 -4.53 -11.92 -33.02
CA ARG A 469 -3.10 -12.21 -32.84
C ARG A 469 -2.30 -11.04 -33.41
N VAL A 470 -1.78 -10.21 -32.51
CA VAL A 470 -0.89 -9.10 -32.87
C VAL A 470 0.51 -9.65 -33.10
N GLN A 471 0.95 -9.66 -34.36
CA GLN A 471 2.34 -9.94 -34.69
C GLN A 471 3.07 -8.68 -35.06
N VAL A 472 4.30 -8.54 -34.60
CA VAL A 472 5.09 -7.32 -34.78
C VAL A 472 6.52 -7.67 -35.14
N ARG A 473 7.06 -6.95 -36.11
CA ARG A 473 8.46 -7.07 -36.48
C ARG A 473 9.07 -5.69 -36.77
N PRO A 474 10.16 -5.31 -36.09
CA PRO A 474 10.88 -4.08 -36.38
C PRO A 474 11.86 -4.28 -37.56
N PHE A 475 11.89 -3.29 -38.46
CA PHE A 475 12.77 -3.25 -39.62
C PHE A 475 13.65 -1.99 -39.61
N LYS A 476 14.85 -2.11 -40.17
CA LYS A 476 15.74 -0.99 -40.45
C LYS A 476 16.40 -1.19 -41.81
N GLU A 477 16.29 -0.20 -42.67
CA GLU A 477 16.80 -0.26 -44.06
C GLU A 477 16.30 -1.51 -44.83
N GLY A 478 15.08 -1.96 -44.52
CA GLY A 478 14.45 -3.12 -45.14
C GLY A 478 14.82 -4.49 -44.53
N ALA A 479 15.77 -4.55 -43.60
CA ALA A 479 16.17 -5.77 -42.92
C ALA A 479 15.45 -5.93 -41.56
N PRO A 480 14.99 -7.14 -41.19
CA PRO A 480 14.43 -7.38 -39.86
C PRO A 480 15.51 -7.29 -38.78
N LEU A 481 15.20 -6.64 -37.67
CA LEU A 481 16.14 -6.50 -36.55
C LEU A 481 16.06 -7.66 -35.54
N ILE A 482 14.89 -8.27 -35.41
CA ILE A 482 14.63 -9.45 -34.57
C ILE A 482 13.65 -10.41 -35.28
N GLU A 483 13.46 -11.59 -34.69
CA GLU A 483 12.35 -12.47 -35.03
C GLU A 483 11.00 -11.82 -34.71
N THR A 484 9.95 -12.30 -35.39
CA THR A 484 8.59 -11.81 -35.18
C THR A 484 8.13 -12.11 -33.75
N ALA A 485 7.74 -11.06 -33.04
CA ALA A 485 7.06 -11.23 -31.76
C ALA A 485 5.56 -11.40 -32.00
N SER A 486 4.92 -12.21 -31.18
CA SER A 486 3.48 -12.48 -31.28
C SER A 486 2.83 -12.37 -29.92
N LYS A 487 1.64 -11.79 -29.91
CA LYS A 487 0.80 -11.74 -28.72
C LYS A 487 -0.67 -11.86 -29.07
N ASP A 488 -1.34 -12.73 -28.31
CA ASP A 488 -2.78 -12.92 -28.44
C ASP A 488 -3.51 -11.98 -27.49
N TYR A 489 -4.42 -11.18 -28.05
CA TYR A 489 -5.33 -10.34 -27.29
C TYR A 489 -6.75 -10.85 -27.44
N ARG A 490 -7.41 -11.04 -26.29
CA ARG A 490 -8.82 -11.37 -26.21
C ARG A 490 -9.61 -10.13 -25.81
N VAL A 491 -10.47 -9.65 -26.69
CA VAL A 491 -11.27 -8.45 -26.43
C VAL A 491 -12.51 -8.84 -25.63
N ALA A 492 -12.64 -8.27 -24.43
CA ALA A 492 -13.78 -8.44 -23.55
C ALA A 492 -14.77 -7.29 -23.74
N HIS A 493 -15.95 -7.58 -24.26
CA HIS A 493 -17.01 -6.58 -24.45
C HIS A 493 -17.91 -6.56 -23.22
N THR A 494 -18.07 -5.39 -22.58
CA THR A 494 -19.08 -5.21 -21.54
C THR A 494 -20.47 -5.31 -22.16
N LEU A 495 -21.21 -6.35 -21.74
CA LEU A 495 -22.57 -6.65 -22.17
C LEU A 495 -23.60 -6.04 -21.23
N LEU A 496 -23.26 -5.94 -19.94
CA LEU A 496 -24.09 -5.37 -18.90
C LEU A 496 -23.20 -4.91 -17.73
N LYS A 497 -23.55 -3.77 -17.13
CA LYS A 497 -23.01 -3.31 -15.85
C LYS A 497 -24.18 -2.86 -14.97
N THR A 498 -24.24 -3.31 -13.71
CA THR A 498 -25.23 -2.83 -12.75
C THR A 498 -24.80 -1.48 -12.15
N PRO A 499 -25.74 -0.70 -11.57
CA PRO A 499 -25.38 0.26 -10.52
C PRO A 499 -24.70 -0.44 -9.34
N VAL A 500 -24.15 0.34 -8.40
CA VAL A 500 -23.74 -0.17 -7.09
C VAL A 500 -24.97 -0.71 -6.37
N ILE A 501 -24.90 -1.96 -5.89
CA ILE A 501 -25.94 -2.65 -5.13
C ILE A 501 -25.43 -2.79 -3.70
N HIS A 502 -26.20 -2.27 -2.73
CA HIS A 502 -25.87 -2.35 -1.31
C HIS A 502 -26.49 -3.57 -0.63
N GLY A 503 -25.96 -3.93 0.54
CA GLY A 503 -26.52 -4.95 1.41
C GLY A 503 -28.01 -4.68 1.71
N SER A 504 -28.80 -5.74 1.91
CA SER A 504 -30.26 -5.70 2.14
C SER A 504 -31.14 -5.25 0.96
N GLU A 505 -30.56 -4.78 -0.14
CA GLU A 505 -31.32 -4.52 -1.36
C GLU A 505 -31.86 -5.81 -1.99
N SER A 506 -33.05 -5.72 -2.59
CA SER A 506 -33.66 -6.88 -3.25
C SER A 506 -32.77 -7.42 -4.37
N ALA A 507 -32.80 -8.74 -4.58
CA ALA A 507 -32.05 -9.37 -5.66
C ALA A 507 -32.36 -8.72 -7.03
N HIS A 508 -31.33 -8.19 -7.69
CA HIS A 508 -31.44 -7.46 -8.94
C HIS A 508 -31.44 -8.44 -10.12
N PHE A 509 -32.49 -8.44 -10.93
CA PHE A 509 -32.53 -9.26 -12.12
C PHE A 509 -31.69 -8.63 -13.25
N ILE A 510 -30.78 -9.43 -13.82
CA ILE A 510 -29.98 -9.06 -14.98
C ILE A 510 -30.21 -10.07 -16.11
N GLU A 511 -30.21 -9.57 -17.34
CA GLU A 511 -30.31 -10.38 -18.54
C GLU A 511 -29.52 -9.69 -19.66
N THR A 512 -28.70 -10.44 -20.39
CA THR A 512 -27.97 -9.93 -21.55
C THR A 512 -27.74 -11.00 -22.61
N SER A 513 -27.53 -10.58 -23.85
CA SER A 513 -27.18 -11.48 -24.95
C SER A 513 -25.71 -11.88 -24.85
N VAL A 514 -25.44 -13.18 -24.86
CA VAL A 514 -24.10 -13.77 -24.94
C VAL A 514 -23.86 -14.46 -26.29
N GLU A 515 -24.74 -14.19 -27.26
CA GLU A 515 -24.67 -14.80 -28.59
C GLU A 515 -23.38 -14.44 -29.32
N GLY A 516 -22.69 -15.47 -29.82
CA GLY A 516 -21.48 -15.32 -30.63
C GLY A 516 -20.19 -15.15 -29.82
N TYR A 517 -20.25 -15.14 -28.49
CA TYR A 517 -19.07 -15.12 -27.63
C TYR A 517 -18.59 -16.53 -27.28
N ASP A 518 -17.27 -16.70 -27.20
CA ASP A 518 -16.62 -17.95 -26.84
C ASP A 518 -16.55 -18.13 -25.33
N GLN A 519 -16.47 -17.05 -24.57
CA GLN A 519 -16.41 -17.08 -23.10
C GLN A 519 -17.32 -16.02 -22.47
N LEU A 520 -17.83 -16.33 -21.29
CA LEU A 520 -18.54 -15.43 -20.39
C LEU A 520 -17.60 -15.07 -19.25
N ARG A 521 -17.35 -13.78 -19.03
CA ARG A 521 -16.59 -13.28 -17.90
C ARG A 521 -17.52 -12.52 -16.95
N LEU A 522 -17.57 -12.96 -15.71
CA LEU A 522 -18.28 -12.34 -14.61
C LEU A 522 -17.28 -11.59 -13.74
N LEU A 523 -17.52 -10.31 -13.53
CA LEU A 523 -16.73 -9.46 -12.64
C LEU A 523 -17.62 -8.89 -11.54
N VAL A 524 -17.07 -8.85 -10.33
CA VAL A 524 -17.69 -8.19 -9.18
C VAL A 524 -16.69 -7.19 -8.60
N THR A 525 -17.06 -5.91 -8.58
CA THR A 525 -16.28 -4.85 -7.92
C THR A 525 -16.67 -4.74 -6.44
N ASP A 526 -15.92 -3.97 -5.67
CA ASP A 526 -16.21 -3.59 -4.28
C ASP A 526 -17.18 -2.38 -4.18
N GLY A 527 -17.84 -2.02 -5.28
CA GLY A 527 -18.86 -0.97 -5.29
C GLY A 527 -18.38 0.44 -4.88
N GLY A 528 -17.06 0.63 -4.71
CA GLY A 528 -16.47 1.86 -4.22
C GLY A 528 -16.39 1.97 -2.68
N ASP A 529 -16.78 0.93 -1.94
CA ASP A 529 -16.38 0.72 -0.54
C ASP A 529 -15.44 -0.48 -0.41
N ASP A 530 -15.06 -0.85 0.81
CA ASP A 530 -14.07 -1.91 1.01
C ASP A 530 -14.66 -3.31 0.78
N CYS A 531 -13.82 -4.30 0.44
CA CYS A 531 -14.31 -5.63 0.11
C CYS A 531 -14.87 -6.47 1.29
N TRP A 532 -14.92 -5.93 2.52
CA TRP A 532 -15.49 -6.67 3.65
C TRP A 532 -17.00 -6.61 3.64
N SER A 533 -17.61 -7.77 3.87
CA SER A 533 -19.05 -7.98 3.90
C SER A 533 -19.74 -8.05 2.54
N ASP A 534 -19.01 -7.76 1.47
CA ASP A 534 -19.42 -7.91 0.06
C ASP A 534 -19.46 -9.38 -0.39
N LYS A 535 -20.33 -10.17 0.22
CA LYS A 535 -20.58 -11.54 -0.22
C LYS A 535 -21.51 -11.51 -1.42
N ALA A 536 -21.00 -11.16 -2.59
CA ALA A 536 -21.78 -11.14 -3.82
C ALA A 536 -22.22 -12.55 -4.25
N SER A 537 -23.45 -12.65 -4.74
CA SER A 537 -24.00 -13.90 -5.23
C SER A 537 -24.71 -13.71 -6.56
N PHE A 538 -24.58 -14.72 -7.42
CA PHE A 538 -25.42 -14.93 -8.60
C PHE A 538 -26.43 -16.02 -8.26
N GLY A 539 -27.69 -15.65 -8.00
CA GLY A 539 -28.82 -16.55 -7.83
C GLY A 539 -29.44 -16.93 -9.17
N ASP A 540 -29.76 -18.22 -9.35
CA ASP A 540 -30.25 -18.84 -10.58
C ASP A 540 -29.52 -18.34 -11.86
N PRO A 541 -28.18 -18.40 -11.93
CA PRO A 541 -27.45 -18.01 -13.13
C PRO A 541 -27.73 -19.05 -14.21
N ILE A 542 -28.38 -18.63 -15.29
CA ILE A 542 -28.87 -19.50 -16.34
C ILE A 542 -28.33 -19.03 -17.69
N LEU A 543 -27.76 -19.97 -18.44
CA LEU A 543 -27.45 -19.85 -19.85
C LEU A 543 -28.57 -20.49 -20.68
N ILE A 544 -29.01 -19.82 -21.73
CA ILE A 544 -30.07 -20.29 -22.63
C ILE A 544 -29.49 -20.53 -24.02
N LYS A 545 -29.64 -21.74 -24.55
CA LYS A 545 -29.27 -22.11 -25.93
C LYS A 545 -30.29 -21.59 -26.94
N ARG A 546 -29.92 -21.62 -28.23
CA ARG A 546 -30.81 -21.18 -29.33
C ARG A 546 -32.11 -21.99 -29.45
N ASP A 547 -32.11 -23.25 -29.01
CA ASP A 547 -33.29 -24.12 -29.00
C ASP A 547 -34.18 -23.93 -27.75
N GLY A 548 -33.80 -23.01 -26.85
CA GLY A 548 -34.50 -22.74 -25.60
C GLY A 548 -34.05 -23.60 -24.42
N THR A 549 -33.08 -24.50 -24.60
CA THR A 549 -32.51 -25.29 -23.50
C THR A 549 -31.84 -24.38 -22.48
N GLU A 550 -32.24 -24.49 -21.22
CA GLU A 550 -31.63 -23.77 -20.10
C GLU A 550 -30.62 -24.65 -19.36
N ILE A 551 -29.45 -24.10 -19.06
CA ILE A 551 -28.38 -24.73 -18.29
C ILE A 551 -28.02 -23.79 -17.15
N SER A 552 -27.93 -24.29 -15.92
CA SER A 552 -27.44 -23.48 -14.82
C SER A 552 -25.92 -23.33 -14.92
N LEU A 553 -25.43 -22.11 -14.73
CA LEU A 553 -24.00 -21.82 -14.78
C LEU A 553 -23.24 -22.53 -13.64
N SER A 554 -23.90 -22.80 -12.50
CA SER A 554 -23.31 -23.54 -11.37
C SER A 554 -23.13 -25.03 -11.64
N ASP A 555 -23.75 -25.57 -12.69
CA ASP A 555 -23.50 -26.94 -13.18
C ASP A 555 -22.24 -27.03 -14.07
N LEU A 556 -21.68 -25.88 -14.47
CA LEU A 556 -20.47 -25.80 -15.29
C LEU A 556 -19.24 -25.53 -14.40
N SER A 557 -18.09 -26.02 -14.84
CA SER A 557 -16.81 -25.64 -14.24
C SER A 557 -16.26 -24.40 -14.93
N PRO A 558 -15.90 -23.34 -14.20
CA PRO A 558 -15.18 -22.22 -14.79
C PRO A 558 -13.78 -22.68 -15.23
N ASN A 559 -13.28 -22.08 -16.31
CA ASN A 559 -11.90 -22.34 -16.75
C ASN A 559 -10.88 -21.47 -16.00
N TYR A 560 -11.33 -20.38 -15.39
CA TYR A 560 -10.54 -19.48 -14.58
C TYR A 560 -11.43 -18.82 -13.52
N TYR A 561 -10.88 -18.65 -12.32
CA TYR A 561 -11.46 -17.74 -11.34
C TYR A 561 -10.38 -17.12 -10.46
N PHE A 562 -10.66 -15.90 -9.99
CA PHE A 562 -9.90 -15.20 -8.98
C PHE A 562 -10.88 -14.53 -8.01
N LEU A 563 -10.58 -14.60 -6.72
CA LEU A 563 -11.27 -13.83 -5.70
C LEU A 563 -10.20 -13.27 -4.77
N LEU A 564 -10.29 -12.00 -4.42
CA LEU A 564 -9.42 -11.40 -3.42
C LEU A 564 -9.56 -12.07 -2.05
N TYR A 565 -10.78 -12.54 -1.73
CA TYR A 565 -11.11 -13.20 -0.46
C TYR A 565 -12.11 -14.34 -0.67
N GLY A 566 -12.02 -15.40 0.14
CA GLY A 566 -12.93 -16.54 0.12
C GLY A 566 -12.60 -17.54 -0.99
N HIS A 567 -13.60 -18.34 -1.37
CA HIS A 567 -13.51 -19.30 -2.46
C HIS A 567 -14.82 -19.32 -3.25
N LEU A 568 -14.74 -19.70 -4.52
CA LEU A 568 -15.92 -19.86 -5.37
C LEU A 568 -16.77 -21.03 -4.87
N THR A 569 -18.07 -20.81 -4.71
CA THR A 569 -19.02 -21.85 -4.29
C THR A 569 -20.09 -22.07 -5.35
N ALA A 570 -20.54 -23.32 -5.50
CA ALA A 570 -21.64 -23.71 -6.37
C ALA A 570 -22.85 -24.12 -5.52
N ASP A 571 -24.02 -23.58 -5.86
CA ASP A 571 -25.33 -23.79 -5.23
C ASP A 571 -25.43 -23.44 -3.74
N LYS A 572 -24.34 -22.92 -3.17
CA LYS A 572 -24.18 -22.63 -1.75
C LYS A 572 -23.41 -21.33 -1.56
N ARG A 573 -23.52 -20.76 -0.36
CA ARG A 573 -22.65 -19.70 0.16
C ARG A 573 -21.48 -20.30 0.96
N GLU A 574 -20.58 -19.44 1.44
CA GLU A 574 -19.31 -19.83 2.08
C GLU A 574 -19.45 -20.71 3.34
N ASN A 575 -20.56 -20.64 4.09
CA ASN A 575 -20.82 -21.50 5.27
C ASN A 575 -21.67 -22.75 4.93
N ASP A 576 -21.70 -23.18 3.66
CA ASP A 576 -22.43 -24.36 3.19
C ASP A 576 -23.98 -24.28 3.19
N GLU A 577 -24.58 -23.11 3.41
CA GLU A 577 -26.04 -22.89 3.24
C GLU A 577 -26.41 -22.45 1.81
N ASN A 578 -27.70 -22.47 1.46
CA ASN A 578 -28.17 -21.98 0.16
C ASN A 578 -27.93 -20.46 0.01
N ILE A 579 -27.68 -20.04 -1.22
CA ILE A 579 -27.58 -18.62 -1.59
C ILE A 579 -28.90 -17.92 -1.29
N SER A 580 -28.83 -16.75 -0.66
CA SER A 580 -30.00 -15.93 -0.31
C SER A 580 -29.67 -14.46 -0.42
N ILE A 581 -30.51 -13.69 -1.10
CA ILE A 581 -30.33 -12.25 -1.29
C ILE A 581 -31.60 -11.55 -0.81
N ALA A 582 -31.49 -10.74 0.25
CA ALA A 582 -32.61 -10.04 0.90
C ALA A 582 -33.78 -10.98 1.21
N GLY A 583 -33.48 -12.17 1.75
CA GLY A 583 -34.43 -13.21 2.12
C GLY A 583 -34.97 -14.04 0.96
N LYS A 584 -34.65 -13.70 -0.30
CA LYS A 584 -34.98 -14.55 -1.46
C LYS A 584 -33.92 -15.64 -1.59
N LYS A 585 -34.33 -16.89 -1.35
CA LYS A 585 -33.46 -18.07 -1.46
C LYS A 585 -33.41 -18.60 -2.88
N PHE A 586 -32.24 -19.09 -3.27
CA PHE A 586 -31.98 -19.71 -4.56
C PHE A 586 -31.49 -21.15 -4.37
N GLU A 587 -32.02 -22.08 -5.18
CA GLU A 587 -31.57 -23.48 -5.16
C GLU A 587 -30.30 -23.67 -6.00
N LYS A 588 -30.15 -22.86 -7.05
CA LYS A 588 -28.98 -22.83 -7.92
C LYS A 588 -28.29 -21.48 -7.82
N GLY A 589 -26.97 -21.48 -7.84
CA GLY A 589 -26.24 -20.22 -7.80
C GLY A 589 -24.73 -20.34 -7.74
N ILE A 590 -24.07 -19.20 -7.89
CA ILE A 590 -22.62 -19.07 -7.73
C ILE A 590 -22.39 -18.04 -6.63
N GLY A 591 -21.76 -18.47 -5.54
CA GLY A 591 -21.32 -17.58 -4.48
C GLY A 591 -19.91 -17.06 -4.78
N VAL A 592 -19.76 -15.74 -4.71
CA VAL A 592 -18.48 -15.04 -4.84
C VAL A 592 -18.32 -14.05 -3.69
N SER A 593 -17.19 -13.36 -3.64
CA SER A 593 -17.00 -12.14 -2.85
C SER A 593 -16.65 -11.02 -3.82
N SER A 594 -16.70 -9.74 -3.42
CA SER A 594 -16.25 -8.64 -4.27
C SER A 594 -14.76 -8.74 -4.63
N THR A 595 -14.35 -7.95 -5.62
CA THR A 595 -13.04 -8.08 -6.28
C THR A 595 -12.83 -9.51 -6.78
N ALA A 596 -13.79 -9.96 -7.59
CA ALA A 596 -13.79 -11.30 -8.17
C ALA A 596 -13.91 -11.29 -9.69
N GLU A 597 -13.34 -12.33 -10.28
CA GLU A 597 -13.39 -12.63 -11.70
C GLU A 597 -13.66 -14.13 -11.87
N VAL A 598 -14.65 -14.47 -12.71
CA VAL A 598 -14.95 -15.86 -13.06
C VAL A 598 -15.18 -15.96 -14.56
N ILE A 599 -14.52 -16.89 -15.23
CA ILE A 599 -14.63 -17.10 -16.68
C ILE A 599 -15.16 -18.51 -16.97
N PHE A 600 -16.17 -18.58 -17.84
CA PHE A 600 -16.76 -19.82 -18.34
C PHE A 600 -16.63 -19.90 -19.85
N ASP A 601 -16.34 -21.10 -20.36
CA ASP A 601 -16.38 -21.37 -21.79
C ASP A 601 -17.83 -21.57 -22.26
N LEU A 602 -18.24 -20.77 -23.24
CA LEU A 602 -19.55 -20.82 -23.89
C LEU A 602 -19.53 -21.60 -25.20
N GLY A 603 -18.39 -21.65 -25.90
CA GLY A 603 -18.26 -22.32 -27.21
C GLY A 603 -19.23 -21.80 -28.27
N LYS A 604 -19.71 -20.55 -28.15
CA LYS A 604 -20.75 -19.93 -28.99
C LYS A 604 -22.10 -20.67 -28.99
N GLU A 605 -22.37 -21.56 -28.02
CA GLU A 605 -23.60 -22.36 -27.98
C GLU A 605 -24.83 -21.61 -27.42
N TYR A 606 -24.59 -20.53 -26.67
CA TYR A 606 -25.59 -19.85 -25.87
C TYR A 606 -25.98 -18.50 -26.47
N LYS A 607 -27.24 -18.12 -26.27
CA LYS A 607 -27.81 -16.85 -26.73
C LYS A 607 -27.98 -15.85 -25.60
N THR A 608 -28.43 -16.30 -24.43
CA THR A 608 -28.79 -15.41 -23.32
C THR A 608 -28.14 -15.88 -22.03
N PHE A 609 -27.65 -14.94 -21.24
CA PHE A 609 -27.33 -15.14 -19.83
C PHE A 609 -28.31 -14.32 -18.98
N LYS A 610 -28.89 -14.94 -17.95
CA LYS A 610 -29.75 -14.27 -16.96
C LYS A 610 -29.39 -14.72 -15.55
N SER A 611 -29.55 -13.84 -14.57
CA SER A 611 -29.34 -14.16 -13.16
C SER A 611 -30.01 -13.11 -12.26
N TYR A 612 -30.24 -13.46 -11.01
CA TYR A 612 -30.46 -12.50 -9.93
C TYR A 612 -29.13 -12.24 -9.23
N VAL A 613 -28.70 -10.99 -9.14
CA VAL A 613 -27.44 -10.60 -8.51
C VAL A 613 -27.68 -9.73 -7.29
N GLY A 614 -26.76 -9.76 -6.33
CA GLY A 614 -26.82 -8.94 -5.13
C GLY A 614 -25.89 -9.46 -4.04
N ILE A 615 -25.98 -8.86 -2.86
CA ILE A 615 -25.22 -9.27 -1.67
C ILE A 615 -25.98 -10.35 -0.92
N ASP A 616 -25.27 -11.41 -0.57
CA ASP A 616 -25.78 -12.58 0.13
C ASP A 616 -26.05 -12.27 1.61
N ASP A 617 -27.11 -12.88 2.14
CA ASP A 617 -27.55 -12.74 3.53
C ASP A 617 -26.57 -13.38 4.55
N TYR A 618 -25.44 -13.95 4.09
CA TYR A 618 -24.35 -14.48 4.92
C TYR A 618 -23.94 -13.52 6.06
N ASN A 619 -23.88 -12.22 5.80
CA ASN A 619 -23.65 -11.20 6.81
C ASN A 619 -24.98 -10.55 7.20
N SER A 620 -25.79 -11.21 8.03
CA SER A 620 -27.05 -10.62 8.49
C SER A 620 -26.79 -9.32 9.27
N THR A 621 -27.10 -8.16 8.69
CA THR A 621 -27.21 -6.87 9.41
C THR A 621 -28.56 -6.21 9.17
N THR A 622 -28.90 -5.25 10.04
CA THR A 622 -30.17 -4.52 10.03
C THR A 622 -30.19 -3.45 8.93
N PRO A 623 -31.38 -3.00 8.47
CA PRO A 623 -31.53 -1.96 7.44
C PRO A 623 -30.83 -0.62 7.75
N GLU A 624 -30.40 -0.43 9.00
CA GLU A 624 -29.77 0.78 9.51
C GLU A 624 -28.25 0.79 9.31
N ASN A 625 -27.64 -0.34 8.88
CA ASN A 625 -26.22 -0.47 8.58
C ASN A 625 -25.96 -1.63 7.59
N PRO A 626 -26.33 -1.48 6.30
CA PRO A 626 -26.10 -2.49 5.28
C PRO A 626 -24.59 -2.59 5.03
N LEU A 627 -23.97 -3.68 5.48
CA LEU A 627 -22.54 -3.88 5.21
C LEU A 627 -22.38 -4.49 3.81
N GLY A 628 -21.78 -3.71 2.93
CA GLY A 628 -21.25 -4.12 1.65
C GLY A 628 -21.88 -3.43 0.44
N SER A 629 -21.09 -3.20 -0.59
CA SER A 629 -21.51 -2.65 -1.86
C SER A 629 -20.79 -3.32 -3.03
N VAL A 630 -21.51 -3.62 -4.11
CA VAL A 630 -20.92 -4.31 -5.27
C VAL A 630 -21.49 -3.80 -6.58
N GLU A 631 -20.67 -3.77 -7.64
CA GLU A 631 -21.16 -3.70 -9.01
C GLU A 631 -20.87 -5.02 -9.74
N PHE A 632 -21.85 -5.50 -10.50
CA PHE A 632 -21.69 -6.66 -11.36
C PHE A 632 -21.45 -6.22 -12.79
N ILE A 633 -20.37 -6.71 -13.40
CA ILE A 633 -20.04 -6.46 -14.81
C ILE A 633 -20.01 -7.79 -15.54
N ILE A 634 -20.86 -7.91 -16.56
CA ILE A 634 -20.96 -9.10 -17.41
C ILE A 634 -20.28 -8.79 -18.74
N GLN A 635 -19.28 -9.59 -19.09
CA GLN A 635 -18.53 -9.42 -20.33
C GLN A 635 -18.58 -10.68 -21.21
N GLY A 636 -18.65 -10.47 -22.52
CA GLY A 636 -18.48 -11.50 -23.53
C GLY A 636 -17.09 -11.40 -24.13
N ILE A 637 -16.39 -12.53 -24.27
CA ILE A 637 -15.07 -12.60 -24.89
C ILE A 637 -15.15 -13.42 -26.17
N LYS A 638 -14.66 -12.87 -27.27
CA LYS A 638 -14.51 -13.62 -28.52
C LYS A 638 -13.17 -14.38 -28.50
N GLY A 639 -13.16 -15.58 -29.04
CA GLY A 639 -11.96 -16.36 -29.30
C GLY A 639 -11.09 -15.68 -30.36
N LEU A 640 -9.86 -16.20 -30.51
CA LEU A 640 -9.02 -15.85 -31.64
C LEU A 640 -9.58 -16.59 -32.86
N ASP A 641 -9.97 -15.85 -33.90
CA ASP A 641 -10.43 -16.44 -35.17
C ASP A 641 -9.29 -17.07 -35.97
#